data_AF-A0A150MLF5-F1
#
_entry.id   AF-A0A150MLF5-F1
#
_cell.length_a   1.000
_cell.length_b   1.000
_cell.length_c   1.000
_cell.angle_alpha   90.00
_cell.angle_beta   90.00
_cell.angle_gamma   90.00
#
_symmetry.space_group_name_H-M   'P 1'
#
loop_
_entity.id
_entity.type
_entity.pdbx_description
1 polymer ?
#
loop_
_entity_poly.entity_id
_entity_poly.type
_entity_poly.pdbx_seq_one_letter_code
_entity_poly.pdbx_strand_id
1 'polypeptide(L)'
;MGTAKSIIRIGIGAVLAAWTALQATEADAGANIVYWEGMRLVPGQIGKLEIVKPINLWKRENGTMTFVRVLEPGEQYRVYSYDEALGGQYGVGGGYYVTNIKGHVLYKTPSREKLKLVNPGRYGAKQLAVGTVVKEALARVAPGVEKEEMEIVGVRGKQHVYKLDIDAANEKLAIETALSNDQVLGIEPVLQQAKRYDGRDGIVLAAVNGDYFKEDGSPTDLMVHRGEIVMTNTTPAAERTIFGIGADGKPMIGNPDVQIRVQMGQGSPYPIDGINKPRRAHQLILYTPYFAASTKTNALGTEVVLTNVQGVLNGNGTVTATVKKVAVSQGDEPLQPGELVLSGHGRASDYLRQAKAGDTVQISLQYDQPQWSGVKEALGGRYRLVAGGQVQSFAIAGAHPRTAVGIDRDGNVMLVVVDGRQPAHSQGMTLNEMAKLMGELGAVDAMTLDGGGSSTLVVRQPNGQLKVENKPSDGFPRPVANALLVVYKETQENGDSEEVLDDFETESKWKAAGVNAVGAAVERTMEKAKDGTKALKISYDFRGMLGTSGVYASREEAIWISKRPQAIGMWVYGDGSGHWLRAQLRDGRGRRFWIDFTRHVDWVGWKYVQAAVPSDVVLPLMLETPVRYMETDAGRKNAGVIYIDGLRAIFR
;
A
#
# COMPACT_ATOMS: atom_id res chain seq x y z
N MET A 1 40.58 43.25 62.53
CA MET A 1 39.47 43.24 63.50
C MET A 1 38.46 42.23 63.00
N GLY A 2 38.26 41.11 63.70
CA GLY A 2 37.34 40.07 63.23
C GLY A 2 37.12 39.03 64.30
N THR A 3 36.24 39.33 65.25
CA THR A 3 35.91 38.48 66.37
C THR A 3 34.96 37.36 65.96
N ALA A 4 35.30 36.17 66.45
CA ALA A 4 34.62 34.90 66.30
C ALA A 4 33.25 34.83 66.99
N LYS A 5 32.42 33.89 66.53
CA LYS A 5 31.53 33.10 67.40
C LYS A 5 31.56 31.62 67.00
N SER A 6 31.24 30.82 67.98
CA SER A 6 31.76 29.49 68.32
C SER A 6 31.19 28.29 67.56
N ILE A 7 32.02 27.25 67.57
CA ILE A 7 31.81 25.81 67.30
C ILE A 7 30.79 25.18 68.26
N ILE A 8 29.90 24.29 67.78
CA ILE A 8 29.60 22.94 68.34
C ILE A 8 29.24 21.97 67.20
N ARG A 9 29.80 20.75 67.27
CA ARG A 9 29.72 19.59 66.35
C ARG A 9 28.36 18.87 66.33
N ILE A 10 28.12 18.10 65.26
CA ILE A 10 27.53 16.73 65.10
C ILE A 10 27.00 16.68 63.64
N GLY A 11 27.17 15.69 62.76
CA GLY A 11 27.73 14.34 62.80
C GLY A 11 27.75 13.83 61.35
N ILE A 12 28.66 12.91 61.05
CA ILE A 12 28.91 12.34 59.72
C ILE A 12 27.72 11.46 59.32
N GLY A 13 27.02 11.80 58.23
CA GLY A 13 25.92 10.98 57.71
C GLY A 13 24.99 11.66 56.70
N ALA A 14 25.51 12.42 55.74
CA ALA A 14 24.70 13.05 54.69
C ALA A 14 25.45 13.27 53.36
N VAL A 15 26.31 12.33 52.97
CA VAL A 15 26.99 12.35 51.66
C VAL A 15 26.80 11.00 50.98
N LEU A 16 25.54 10.62 50.68
CA LEU A 16 25.24 9.55 49.71
C LEU A 16 23.80 9.58 49.16
N ALA A 17 23.07 10.69 49.33
CA ALA A 17 21.67 10.84 48.86
C ALA A 17 21.50 11.84 47.70
N ALA A 18 22.58 12.43 47.19
CA ALA A 18 22.56 13.45 46.13
C ALA A 18 23.28 13.04 44.83
N TRP A 19 23.68 11.78 44.68
CA TRP A 19 24.43 11.29 43.50
C TRP A 19 23.76 10.16 42.72
N THR A 20 22.56 9.73 43.11
CA THR A 20 21.73 8.77 42.36
C THR A 20 20.53 9.41 41.65
N ALA A 21 20.33 10.72 41.80
CA ALA A 21 19.27 11.48 41.11
C ALA A 21 19.76 12.18 39.81
N LEU A 22 21.01 11.97 39.41
CA LEU A 22 21.62 12.57 38.21
C LEU A 22 22.23 11.52 37.27
N GLN A 23 21.57 10.37 37.11
CA GLN A 23 21.85 9.38 36.04
C GLN A 23 20.57 8.76 35.45
N ALA A 24 19.41 9.41 35.62
CA ALA A 24 18.34 9.25 34.64
C ALA A 24 18.71 10.13 33.44
N THR A 25 19.65 9.62 32.64
CA THR A 25 20.02 10.21 31.36
C THR A 25 18.77 10.35 30.48
N GLU A 26 18.86 11.26 29.51
CA GLU A 26 17.85 11.74 28.56
C GLU A 26 17.06 10.67 27.77
N ALA A 27 17.15 9.39 28.12
CA ALA A 27 16.47 8.25 27.52
C ALA A 27 14.97 8.13 27.88
N ASP A 28 14.50 8.75 28.97
CA ASP A 28 13.11 8.56 29.46
C ASP A 28 12.13 9.69 29.04
N ALA A 29 12.63 10.72 28.35
CA ALA A 29 11.83 11.89 27.93
C ALA A 29 10.98 11.66 26.66
N GLY A 30 11.07 10.48 26.04
CA GLY A 30 10.33 10.11 24.83
C GLY A 30 9.42 8.88 24.98
N ALA A 31 9.33 8.28 26.16
CA ALA A 31 8.55 7.06 26.35
C ALA A 31 7.05 7.38 26.52
N ASN A 32 6.21 6.80 25.68
CA ASN A 32 4.77 6.84 25.85
C ASN A 32 4.37 6.33 27.25
N ILE A 33 3.77 7.20 28.07
CA ILE A 33 3.22 6.77 29.36
C ILE A 33 1.95 5.97 29.09
N VAL A 34 2.03 4.65 29.26
CA VAL A 34 0.90 3.75 29.05
C VAL A 34 0.12 3.55 30.34
N TYR A 35 -1.18 3.81 30.31
CA TYR A 35 -2.08 3.52 31.43
C TYR A 35 -2.95 2.28 31.17
N TRP A 36 -3.17 1.49 32.22
CA TRP A 36 -4.06 0.33 32.21
C TRP A 36 -4.77 0.22 33.56
N GLU A 37 -6.10 0.28 33.53
CA GLU A 37 -6.96 0.23 34.72
C GLU A 37 -6.51 1.20 35.83
N GLY A 38 -6.29 2.47 35.47
CA GLY A 38 -5.89 3.52 36.41
C GLY A 38 -4.42 3.48 36.86
N MET A 39 -3.64 2.47 36.44
CA MET A 39 -2.22 2.34 36.78
C MET A 39 -1.30 2.61 35.59
N ARG A 40 -0.15 3.24 35.83
CA ARG A 40 0.95 3.28 34.85
C ARG A 40 1.51 1.87 34.65
N LEU A 41 1.44 1.39 33.41
CA LEU A 41 2.09 0.18 32.92
C LEU A 41 3.56 0.51 32.63
N VAL A 42 4.48 -0.35 33.07
CA VAL A 42 5.94 -0.12 33.00
C VAL A 42 6.66 -1.25 32.26
N PRO A 43 7.88 -1.01 31.75
CA PRO A 43 8.70 -2.07 31.16
C PRO A 43 8.88 -3.27 32.11
N GLY A 44 8.90 -4.46 31.53
CA GLY A 44 8.93 -5.75 32.22
C GLY A 44 7.57 -6.24 32.74
N GLN A 45 6.59 -5.34 32.95
CA GLN A 45 5.30 -5.71 33.53
C GLN A 45 4.46 -6.55 32.54
N ILE A 46 3.91 -7.66 33.02
CA ILE A 46 3.02 -8.55 32.28
C ILE A 46 1.58 -8.56 32.80
N GLY A 47 1.33 -8.02 33.99
CA GLY A 47 -0.01 -8.01 34.57
C GLY A 47 -0.09 -7.24 35.87
N LYS A 48 -1.23 -7.39 36.55
CA LYS A 48 -1.38 -6.98 37.94
C LYS A 48 -2.12 -8.06 38.74
N LEU A 49 -1.83 -8.09 40.02
CA LEU A 49 -2.59 -8.84 41.02
C LEU A 49 -3.43 -7.88 41.83
N GLU A 50 -4.64 -8.33 42.14
CA GLU A 50 -5.52 -7.76 43.13
C GLU A 50 -5.73 -8.80 44.23
N ILE A 51 -5.46 -8.43 45.48
CA ILE A 51 -5.61 -9.32 46.62
C ILE A 51 -7.09 -9.33 47.02
N VAL A 52 -7.70 -10.53 47.07
CA VAL A 52 -9.12 -10.73 47.37
C VAL A 52 -9.31 -11.23 48.81
N LYS A 53 -8.36 -12.02 49.31
CA LYS A 53 -8.30 -12.52 50.69
C LYS A 53 -6.87 -12.43 51.21
N PRO A 54 -6.64 -12.35 52.53
CA PRO A 54 -5.31 -12.33 53.11
C PRO A 54 -4.39 -13.43 52.54
N ILE A 55 -3.20 -13.05 52.10
CA ILE A 55 -2.22 -13.97 51.51
C ILE A 55 -0.78 -13.53 51.79
N ASN A 56 0.14 -14.49 51.91
CA ASN A 56 1.54 -14.20 52.21
C ASN A 56 2.28 -13.59 51.00
N LEU A 57 3.03 -12.53 51.26
CA LEU A 57 4.12 -12.07 50.40
C LEU A 57 5.40 -12.80 50.80
N TRP A 58 6.09 -13.33 49.81
CA TRP A 58 7.35 -14.03 49.98
C TRP A 58 8.49 -13.27 49.29
N LYS A 59 9.70 -13.39 49.81
CA LYS A 59 10.93 -12.99 49.11
C LYS A 59 11.73 -14.23 48.74
N ARG A 60 12.24 -14.29 47.52
CA ARG A 60 13.08 -15.38 47.03
C ARG A 60 14.51 -14.90 46.85
N GLU A 61 15.42 -15.46 47.62
CA GLU A 61 16.87 -15.22 47.52
C GLU A 61 17.57 -16.58 47.52
N ASN A 62 18.47 -16.80 46.55
CA ASN A 62 19.22 -18.06 46.41
C ASN A 62 18.34 -19.34 46.44
N GLY A 63 17.14 -19.27 45.84
CA GLY A 63 16.19 -20.39 45.80
C GLY A 63 15.39 -20.64 47.09
N THR A 64 15.68 -19.90 48.17
CA THR A 64 14.95 -20.02 49.44
C THR A 64 13.86 -18.96 49.54
N MET A 65 12.68 -19.37 50.02
CA MET A 65 11.51 -18.50 50.21
C MET A 65 11.40 -18.06 51.66
N THR A 66 11.42 -16.74 51.92
CA THR A 66 11.24 -16.16 53.25
C THR A 66 9.92 -15.40 53.32
N PHE A 67 9.16 -15.61 54.39
CA PHE A 67 7.93 -14.87 54.65
C PHE A 67 8.27 -13.40 54.92
N VAL A 68 7.53 -12.48 54.28
CA VAL A 68 7.72 -11.04 54.45
C VAL A 68 6.60 -10.45 55.31
N ARG A 69 5.36 -10.60 54.85
CA ARG A 69 4.13 -10.16 55.55
C ARG A 69 2.89 -10.78 54.92
N VAL A 70 1.74 -10.59 55.56
CA VAL A 70 0.43 -10.81 54.95
C VAL A 70 0.04 -9.58 54.12
N LEU A 71 -0.50 -9.81 52.93
CA LEU A 71 -1.12 -8.82 52.04
C LEU A 71 -2.61 -8.81 52.31
N GLU A 72 -3.20 -7.63 52.45
CA GLU A 72 -4.61 -7.45 52.76
C GLU A 72 -5.50 -7.34 51.51
N PRO A 73 -6.79 -7.68 51.60
CA PRO A 73 -7.74 -7.47 50.51
C PRO A 73 -7.76 -6.03 50.00
N GLY A 74 -7.78 -5.86 48.68
CA GLY A 74 -7.75 -4.56 47.99
C GLY A 74 -6.35 -4.07 47.62
N GLU A 75 -5.28 -4.66 48.18
CA GLU A 75 -3.92 -4.34 47.75
C GLU A 75 -3.70 -4.76 46.28
N GLN A 76 -2.94 -3.96 45.53
CA GLN A 76 -2.64 -4.20 44.12
C GLN A 76 -1.14 -4.19 43.86
N TYR A 77 -0.69 -5.15 43.04
CA TYR A 77 0.72 -5.34 42.71
C TYR A 77 0.93 -5.51 41.21
N ARG A 78 2.03 -4.96 40.69
CA ARG A 78 2.49 -5.26 39.32
C ARG A 78 3.04 -6.68 39.29
N VAL A 79 2.84 -7.38 38.18
CA VAL A 79 3.40 -8.72 37.94
C VAL A 79 4.38 -8.64 36.78
N TYR A 80 5.55 -9.26 36.92
CA TYR A 80 6.65 -9.26 35.95
C TYR A 80 6.94 -10.66 35.38
N SER A 81 6.64 -11.69 36.17
CA SER A 81 6.85 -13.09 35.83
C SER A 81 5.81 -13.98 36.47
N TYR A 82 5.66 -15.18 35.93
CA TYR A 82 4.94 -16.29 36.55
C TYR A 82 5.87 -17.49 36.55
N ASP A 83 5.92 -18.18 37.69
CA ASP A 83 6.72 -19.38 37.91
C ASP A 83 5.76 -20.53 38.26
N GLU A 84 5.78 -21.60 37.48
CA GLU A 84 4.91 -22.77 37.69
C GLU A 84 5.33 -23.62 38.89
N ALA A 85 6.57 -23.46 39.37
CA ALA A 85 7.04 -24.18 40.55
C ALA A 85 6.25 -23.82 41.81
N LEU A 86 6.23 -24.74 42.78
CA LEU A 86 5.62 -24.53 44.12
C LEU A 86 4.14 -24.10 44.07
N GLY A 87 3.36 -24.67 43.15
CA GLY A 87 1.92 -24.41 43.02
C GLY A 87 1.56 -23.13 42.26
N GLY A 88 2.51 -22.53 41.54
CA GLY A 88 2.30 -21.32 40.76
C GLY A 88 2.51 -20.05 41.58
N GLN A 89 3.43 -19.19 41.14
CA GLN A 89 3.79 -17.96 41.85
C GLN A 89 3.93 -16.78 40.89
N TYR A 90 3.38 -15.63 41.28
CA TYR A 90 3.53 -14.38 40.55
C TYR A 90 4.70 -13.57 41.11
N GLY A 91 5.67 -13.25 40.28
CA GLY A 91 6.77 -12.34 40.64
C GLY A 91 6.29 -10.89 40.59
N VAL A 92 6.28 -10.21 41.74
CA VAL A 92 5.77 -8.83 41.89
C VAL A 92 6.87 -7.76 41.90
N GLY A 93 8.09 -8.14 41.48
CA GLY A 93 9.27 -7.27 41.39
C GLY A 93 10.22 -7.43 42.58
N GLY A 94 11.49 -7.05 42.43
CA GLY A 94 12.47 -7.03 43.54
C GLY A 94 12.73 -8.38 44.23
N GLY A 95 12.47 -9.50 43.54
CA GLY A 95 12.56 -10.85 44.13
C GLY A 95 11.37 -11.25 45.00
N TYR A 96 10.28 -10.49 44.99
CA TYR A 96 9.07 -10.80 45.76
C TYR A 96 8.05 -11.61 44.95
N TYR A 97 7.33 -12.50 45.63
CA TYR A 97 6.40 -13.45 45.02
C TYR A 97 5.11 -13.60 45.83
N VAL A 98 4.00 -13.81 45.12
CA VAL A 98 2.69 -14.14 45.70
C VAL A 98 2.20 -15.46 45.11
N THR A 99 1.80 -16.40 45.96
CA THR A 99 1.32 -17.72 45.53
C THR A 99 -0.05 -17.62 44.85
N ASN A 100 -0.26 -18.36 43.76
CA ASN A 100 -1.51 -18.39 43.02
C ASN A 100 -2.55 -19.27 43.72
N ILE A 101 -3.15 -18.77 44.81
CA ILE A 101 -4.21 -19.47 45.53
C ILE A 101 -5.58 -19.05 44.99
N LYS A 102 -6.35 -20.01 44.47
CA LYS A 102 -7.69 -19.78 43.91
C LYS A 102 -8.58 -19.06 44.92
N GLY A 103 -9.11 -17.90 44.51
CA GLY A 103 -10.01 -17.09 45.34
C GLY A 103 -9.32 -16.16 46.35
N HIS A 104 -7.99 -16.19 46.48
CA HIS A 104 -7.23 -15.24 47.29
C HIS A 104 -6.62 -14.11 46.44
N VAL A 105 -6.34 -14.40 45.17
CA VAL A 105 -5.78 -13.43 44.24
C VAL A 105 -6.54 -13.43 42.93
N LEU A 106 -6.66 -12.25 42.32
CA LEU A 106 -7.19 -12.04 40.99
C LEU A 106 -6.07 -11.48 40.11
N TYR A 107 -5.57 -12.31 39.19
CA TYR A 107 -4.63 -11.87 38.17
C TYR A 107 -5.38 -11.29 36.97
N LYS A 108 -4.94 -10.12 36.51
CA LYS A 108 -5.41 -9.48 35.29
C LYS A 108 -4.22 -9.26 34.37
N THR A 109 -4.42 -9.41 33.07
CA THR A 109 -3.42 -9.08 32.04
C THR A 109 -3.91 -7.92 31.18
N PRO A 110 -3.04 -6.95 30.83
CA PRO A 110 -3.36 -5.95 29.81
C PRO A 110 -3.60 -6.62 28.46
N SER A 111 -4.18 -5.86 27.53
CA SER A 111 -4.25 -6.29 26.13
C SER A 111 -2.84 -6.46 25.56
N ARG A 112 -2.71 -7.37 24.59
CA ARG A 112 -1.43 -7.63 23.90
C ARG A 112 -0.83 -6.38 23.27
N GLU A 113 -1.67 -5.47 22.76
CA GLU A 113 -1.24 -4.16 22.25
C GLU A 113 -0.54 -3.33 23.32
N LYS A 114 -1.11 -3.21 24.53
CA LYS A 114 -0.50 -2.47 25.62
C LYS A 114 0.80 -3.12 26.08
N LEU A 115 0.86 -4.45 26.08
CA LEU A 115 2.07 -5.20 26.41
C LEU A 115 3.18 -4.98 25.38
N LYS A 116 2.86 -4.88 24.08
CA LYS A 116 3.84 -4.52 23.04
C LYS A 116 4.45 -3.14 23.26
N LEU A 117 3.69 -2.16 23.76
CA LEU A 117 4.21 -0.80 24.00
C LEU A 117 5.30 -0.73 25.07
N VAL A 118 5.18 -1.54 26.12
CA VAL A 118 6.13 -1.54 27.24
C VAL A 118 7.18 -2.66 27.14
N ASN A 119 6.92 -3.69 26.32
CA ASN A 119 7.78 -4.86 26.16
C ASN A 119 7.91 -5.30 24.68
N PRO A 120 8.28 -4.41 23.73
CA PRO A 120 8.21 -4.71 22.30
C PRO A 120 8.99 -5.97 21.90
N GLY A 121 10.23 -6.12 22.37
CA GLY A 121 11.06 -7.30 22.08
C GLY A 121 10.47 -8.62 22.60
N ARG A 122 9.82 -8.62 23.78
CA ARG A 122 9.18 -9.82 24.34
C ARG A 122 7.98 -10.29 23.53
N TYR A 123 7.30 -9.37 22.86
CA TYR A 123 6.09 -9.66 22.09
C TYR A 123 6.29 -9.53 20.57
N GLY A 124 7.54 -9.53 20.10
CA GLY A 124 7.91 -9.50 18.69
C GLY A 124 7.41 -8.26 17.95
N ALA A 125 7.28 -7.12 18.62
CA ALA A 125 6.82 -5.88 18.00
C ALA A 125 7.98 -5.15 17.33
N LYS A 126 7.78 -4.75 16.07
CA LYS A 126 8.69 -3.87 15.32
C LYS A 126 8.72 -2.48 15.97
N GLN A 127 9.91 -1.95 16.20
CA GLN A 127 10.13 -0.62 16.73
C GLN A 127 10.60 0.30 15.61
N LEU A 128 9.91 1.44 15.44
CA LEU A 128 10.24 2.50 14.50
C LEU A 128 10.56 3.78 15.27
N ALA A 129 11.26 4.72 14.64
CA ALA A 129 11.54 6.05 15.19
C ALA A 129 10.25 6.84 15.49
N VAL A 130 9.16 6.52 14.78
CA VAL A 130 7.85 7.13 14.96
C VAL A 130 6.97 6.41 16.02
N GLY A 131 7.40 5.27 16.54
CA GLY A 131 6.69 4.54 17.59
C GLY A 131 6.76 3.01 17.47
N THR A 132 5.99 2.32 18.30
CA THR A 132 5.93 0.84 18.31
C THR A 132 4.78 0.34 17.43
N VAL A 133 5.04 -0.64 16.57
CA VAL A 133 4.01 -1.31 15.76
C VAL A 133 3.24 -2.30 16.64
N VAL A 134 2.00 -1.96 16.99
CA VAL A 134 1.16 -2.80 17.87
C VAL A 134 0.26 -3.76 17.09
N LYS A 135 -0.12 -3.39 15.87
CA LYS A 135 -0.79 -4.26 14.89
C LYS A 135 -0.11 -4.15 13.55
N GLU A 136 -0.09 -5.27 12.83
CA GLU A 136 0.45 -5.40 11.48
C GLU A 136 -0.36 -6.48 10.76
N ALA A 137 -0.76 -6.20 9.53
CA ALA A 137 -1.45 -7.15 8.66
C ALA A 137 -0.89 -7.05 7.24
N LEU A 138 -0.50 -8.18 6.68
CA LEU A 138 0.01 -8.31 5.32
C LEU A 138 -1.05 -8.97 4.44
N ALA A 139 -1.25 -8.44 3.25
CA ALA A 139 -2.14 -9.01 2.25
C ALA A 139 -1.53 -8.84 0.84
N ARG A 140 -1.44 -9.94 0.09
CA ARG A 140 -1.10 -9.87 -1.33
C ARG A 140 -2.32 -9.40 -2.13
N VAL A 141 -2.18 -8.28 -2.84
CA VAL A 141 -3.23 -7.72 -3.71
C VAL A 141 -3.23 -8.42 -5.08
N ALA A 142 -2.03 -8.65 -5.62
CA ALA A 142 -1.77 -9.38 -6.86
C ALA A 142 -0.29 -9.84 -6.85
N PRO A 143 0.16 -10.71 -7.78
CA PRO A 143 1.59 -10.97 -7.95
C PRO A 143 2.38 -9.67 -8.13
N GLY A 144 3.41 -9.47 -7.30
CA GLY A 144 4.24 -8.26 -7.29
C GLY A 144 3.60 -7.03 -6.62
N VAL A 145 2.42 -7.17 -5.99
CA VAL A 145 1.79 -6.08 -5.24
C VAL A 145 1.35 -6.56 -3.86
N GLU A 146 2.00 -6.05 -2.81
CA GLU A 146 1.76 -6.41 -1.42
C GLU A 146 1.33 -5.20 -0.61
N LYS A 147 0.32 -5.39 0.24
CA LYS A 147 -0.22 -4.35 1.13
C LYS A 147 0.12 -4.70 2.56
N GLU A 148 0.71 -3.75 3.28
CA GLU A 148 0.95 -3.79 4.72
C GLU A 148 0.09 -2.72 5.41
N GLU A 149 -0.70 -3.12 6.41
CA GLU A 149 -1.41 -2.21 7.30
C GLU A 149 -0.78 -2.26 8.69
N MET A 150 -0.40 -1.10 9.22
CA MET A 150 0.21 -0.96 10.54
C MET A 150 -0.59 -0.01 11.44
N GLU A 151 -0.72 -0.38 12.70
CA GLU A 151 -1.07 0.53 13.79
C GLU A 151 0.21 0.84 14.58
N ILE A 152 0.69 2.08 14.48
CA ILE A 152 1.89 2.56 15.17
C ILE A 152 1.48 3.46 16.32
N VAL A 153 1.98 3.22 17.52
CA VAL A 153 1.72 4.07 18.69
C VAL A 153 3.00 4.80 19.07
N GLY A 154 3.03 6.09 18.76
CA GLY A 154 4.12 7.00 19.08
C GLY A 154 3.72 8.05 20.12
N VAL A 155 4.62 8.98 20.41
CA VAL A 155 4.43 10.04 21.44
C VAL A 155 3.16 10.88 21.25
N ARG A 156 2.69 11.00 20.00
CA ARG A 156 1.46 11.74 19.65
C ARG A 156 0.19 10.89 19.70
N GLY A 157 0.30 9.59 19.98
CA GLY A 157 -0.78 8.62 19.93
C GLY A 157 -0.75 7.74 18.69
N LYS A 158 -1.89 7.12 18.39
CA LYS A 158 -2.06 6.13 17.31
C LYS A 158 -1.89 6.75 15.93
N GLN A 159 -1.26 6.00 15.03
CA GLN A 159 -1.14 6.24 13.60
C GLN A 159 -1.59 4.98 12.87
N HIS A 160 -2.54 5.10 11.95
CA HIS A 160 -2.85 4.05 10.99
C HIS A 160 -2.11 4.34 9.69
N VAL A 161 -1.25 3.40 9.30
CA VAL A 161 -0.38 3.50 8.14
C VAL A 161 -0.70 2.34 7.21
N TYR A 162 -0.90 2.66 5.93
CA TYR A 162 -1.08 1.69 4.86
C TYR A 162 0.11 1.86 3.91
N LYS A 163 0.81 0.77 3.64
CA LYS A 163 1.91 0.70 2.68
C LYS A 163 1.51 -0.27 1.59
N LEU A 164 1.80 0.11 0.34
CA LEU A 164 1.69 -0.76 -0.81
C LEU A 164 3.08 -0.85 -1.44
N ASP A 165 3.66 -2.05 -1.48
CA ASP A 165 4.89 -2.34 -2.20
C ASP A 165 4.55 -2.86 -3.60
N ILE A 166 5.22 -2.31 -4.59
CA ILE A 166 5.04 -2.62 -6.02
C ILE A 166 6.39 -3.03 -6.59
N ASP A 167 6.48 -4.29 -7.00
CA ASP A 167 7.63 -4.84 -7.73
C ASP A 167 7.72 -4.19 -9.11
N ALA A 168 8.66 -3.26 -9.26
CA ALA A 168 8.84 -2.52 -10.51
C ALA A 168 9.55 -3.35 -11.59
N ALA A 169 10.16 -4.49 -11.23
CA ALA A 169 10.76 -5.42 -12.19
C ALA A 169 9.71 -6.33 -12.85
N ASN A 170 8.51 -6.42 -12.27
CA ASN A 170 7.40 -7.15 -12.88
C ASN A 170 6.86 -6.37 -14.09
N GLU A 171 7.19 -6.84 -15.30
CA GLU A 171 6.81 -6.21 -16.58
C GLU A 171 5.29 -6.12 -16.82
N LYS A 172 4.48 -6.85 -16.04
CA LYS A 172 3.01 -6.76 -16.08
C LYS A 172 2.48 -5.64 -15.20
N LEU A 173 3.28 -5.06 -14.32
CA LEU A 173 2.89 -3.93 -13.49
C LEU A 173 3.31 -2.63 -14.17
N ALA A 174 2.36 -1.70 -14.23
CA ALA A 174 2.61 -0.33 -14.67
C ALA A 174 2.13 0.63 -13.59
N ILE A 175 2.90 1.69 -13.38
CA ILE A 175 2.46 2.83 -12.58
C ILE A 175 2.04 3.90 -13.57
N GLU A 176 0.77 4.32 -13.50
CA GLU A 176 0.20 5.27 -14.44
C GLU A 176 -0.37 6.47 -13.69
N THR A 177 -0.32 7.64 -14.32
CA THR A 177 -1.06 8.80 -13.83
C THR A 177 -2.52 8.72 -14.28
N ALA A 178 -3.42 9.37 -13.55
CA ALA A 178 -4.81 9.56 -13.95
C ALA A 178 -5.24 11.00 -13.70
N LEU A 179 -5.93 11.60 -14.67
CA LEU A 179 -6.56 12.93 -14.52
C LEU A 179 -7.98 12.77 -14.04
N SER A 180 -8.48 13.68 -13.21
CA SER A 180 -9.92 13.81 -12.96
C SER A 180 -10.69 14.07 -14.26
N ASN A 181 -11.77 13.35 -14.52
CA ASN A 181 -12.60 13.54 -15.73
C ASN A 181 -11.84 13.55 -17.10
N ASP A 182 -10.63 12.98 -17.17
CA ASP A 182 -9.72 13.03 -18.33
C ASP A 182 -9.29 14.47 -18.69
N GLN A 183 -9.41 15.41 -17.75
CA GLN A 183 -9.13 16.83 -17.94
C GLN A 183 -8.26 17.40 -16.81
N VAL A 184 -7.49 18.43 -17.14
CA VAL A 184 -6.69 19.23 -16.19
C VAL A 184 -7.61 20.00 -15.27
N LEU A 185 -8.69 20.58 -15.79
CA LEU A 185 -9.67 21.27 -14.96
C LEU A 185 -10.69 20.28 -14.40
N GLY A 186 -10.99 20.42 -13.11
CA GLY A 186 -11.94 19.59 -12.39
C GLY A 186 -11.31 18.76 -11.28
N ILE A 187 -12.18 18.09 -10.54
CA ILE A 187 -11.79 17.21 -9.43
C ILE A 187 -12.71 16.00 -9.42
N GLU A 188 -12.15 14.86 -9.02
CA GLU A 188 -12.86 13.59 -8.96
C GLU A 188 -12.25 12.72 -7.84
N PRO A 189 -13.05 12.01 -7.01
CA PRO A 189 -12.49 11.10 -6.01
C PRO A 189 -11.58 10.04 -6.64
N VAL A 190 -10.47 9.69 -5.98
CA VAL A 190 -9.50 8.69 -6.48
C VAL A 190 -10.16 7.39 -6.90
N LEU A 191 -11.19 6.92 -6.17
CA LEU A 191 -11.94 5.71 -6.54
C LEU A 191 -12.64 5.81 -7.90
N GLN A 192 -13.18 6.98 -8.25
CA GLN A 192 -13.87 7.16 -9.53
C GLN A 192 -12.87 7.31 -10.67
N GLN A 193 -11.76 8.02 -10.44
CA GLN A 193 -10.62 8.03 -11.36
C GLN A 193 -10.13 6.60 -11.64
N ALA A 194 -9.84 5.82 -10.59
CA ALA A 194 -9.41 4.43 -10.73
C ALA A 194 -10.43 3.56 -11.50
N LYS A 195 -11.74 3.72 -11.24
CA LYS A 195 -12.78 2.99 -11.98
C LYS A 195 -12.87 3.35 -13.45
N ARG A 196 -12.64 4.62 -13.82
CA ARG A 196 -12.68 5.08 -15.20
C ARG A 196 -11.53 4.51 -16.03
N TYR A 197 -10.38 4.30 -15.40
CA TYR A 197 -9.21 3.67 -16.04
C TYR A 197 -9.24 2.13 -15.97
N ASP A 198 -10.05 1.56 -15.07
CA ASP A 198 -10.16 0.11 -14.92
C ASP A 198 -10.75 -0.58 -16.15
N GLY A 199 -9.99 -1.50 -16.73
CA GLY A 199 -10.34 -2.22 -17.95
C GLY A 199 -10.10 -1.44 -19.25
N ARG A 200 -9.70 -0.16 -19.20
CA ARG A 200 -9.37 0.64 -20.39
C ARG A 200 -8.00 0.27 -20.93
N ASP A 201 -7.00 0.25 -20.05
CA ASP A 201 -5.60 -0.01 -20.42
C ASP A 201 -4.99 -1.16 -19.60
N GLY A 202 -5.81 -1.87 -18.84
CA GLY A 202 -5.37 -2.91 -17.90
C GLY A 202 -6.31 -2.93 -16.70
N ILE A 203 -5.98 -3.73 -15.70
CA ILE A 203 -6.78 -3.83 -14.47
C ILE A 203 -6.14 -3.00 -13.37
N VAL A 204 -6.87 -2.03 -12.84
CA VAL A 204 -6.35 -1.19 -11.76
C VAL A 204 -6.34 -2.00 -10.48
N LEU A 205 -5.17 -2.21 -9.87
CA LEU A 205 -5.00 -2.96 -8.63
C LEU A 205 -5.09 -2.05 -7.41
N ALA A 206 -4.56 -0.84 -7.52
CA ALA A 206 -4.58 0.16 -6.47
C ALA A 206 -4.46 1.57 -7.03
N ALA A 207 -4.78 2.56 -6.20
CA ALA A 207 -4.56 3.96 -6.53
C ALA A 207 -4.37 4.82 -5.28
N VAL A 208 -3.58 5.89 -5.39
CA VAL A 208 -3.49 6.97 -4.39
C VAL A 208 -3.71 8.33 -5.03
N ASN A 209 -4.10 9.33 -4.24
CA ASN A 209 -4.15 10.71 -4.72
C ASN A 209 -2.76 11.21 -5.17
N GLY A 210 -2.74 12.13 -6.13
CA GLY A 210 -1.51 12.68 -6.71
C GLY A 210 -1.13 14.06 -6.18
N ASP A 211 -0.90 14.98 -7.13
CA ASP A 211 -0.35 16.31 -6.96
C ASP A 211 -1.23 17.23 -6.10
N TYR A 212 -0.62 18.31 -5.62
CA TYR A 212 -1.34 19.49 -5.15
C TYR A 212 -2.12 20.11 -6.30
N PHE A 213 -3.18 20.85 -5.98
CA PHE A 213 -4.06 21.41 -7.00
C PHE A 213 -4.66 22.75 -6.56
N LYS A 214 -5.12 23.51 -7.55
CA LYS A 214 -5.80 24.81 -7.35
C LYS A 214 -7.31 24.62 -7.17
N GLU A 215 -8.01 25.69 -6.81
CA GLU A 215 -9.46 25.68 -6.63
C GLU A 215 -10.24 25.27 -7.89
N ASP A 216 -9.71 25.56 -9.08
CA ASP A 216 -10.26 25.12 -10.37
C ASP A 216 -10.03 23.64 -10.69
N GLY A 217 -9.33 22.93 -9.81
CA GLY A 217 -8.98 21.52 -9.97
C GLY A 217 -7.72 21.25 -10.79
N SER A 218 -7.03 22.28 -11.30
CA SER A 218 -5.76 22.07 -12.00
C SER A 218 -4.65 21.57 -11.06
N PRO A 219 -3.93 20.48 -11.41
CA PRO A 219 -2.66 20.14 -10.77
C PRO A 219 -1.69 21.32 -10.77
N THR A 220 -0.73 21.34 -9.86
CA THR A 220 0.21 22.45 -9.76
C THR A 220 1.41 22.29 -10.68
N ASP A 221 1.95 21.08 -10.80
CA ASP A 221 3.27 20.87 -11.36
C ASP A 221 3.30 19.91 -12.56
N LEU A 222 4.49 19.52 -13.01
CA LEU A 222 4.68 18.70 -14.20
C LEU A 222 3.82 17.45 -14.10
N MET A 223 2.93 17.31 -15.09
CA MET A 223 2.18 16.08 -15.31
C MET A 223 2.47 15.56 -16.69
N VAL A 224 2.91 14.30 -16.75
CA VAL A 224 3.06 13.54 -17.99
C VAL A 224 2.15 12.33 -17.88
N HIS A 225 1.32 12.13 -18.90
CA HIS A 225 0.38 11.02 -18.97
C HIS A 225 0.59 10.30 -20.30
N ARG A 226 0.90 9.00 -20.26
CA ARG A 226 1.13 8.17 -21.46
C ARG A 226 2.15 8.74 -22.44
N GLY A 227 3.21 9.33 -21.90
CA GLY A 227 4.31 9.90 -22.65
C GLY A 227 4.03 11.28 -23.23
N GLU A 228 2.91 11.93 -22.90
CA GLU A 228 2.61 13.31 -23.31
C GLU A 228 2.61 14.26 -22.11
N ILE A 229 3.26 15.42 -22.25
CA ILE A 229 3.17 16.48 -21.24
C ILE A 229 1.75 17.03 -21.26
N VAL A 230 1.03 16.79 -20.16
CA VAL A 230 -0.30 17.33 -19.91
C VAL A 230 -0.21 18.74 -19.35
N MET A 231 0.76 19.00 -18.48
CA MET A 231 0.91 20.31 -17.82
C MET A 231 2.36 20.52 -17.37
N THR A 232 2.84 21.77 -17.38
CA THR A 232 4.21 22.12 -16.91
C THR A 232 4.22 22.66 -15.48
N ASN A 233 5.39 22.72 -14.84
CA ASN A 233 5.56 23.18 -13.46
C ASN A 233 5.05 24.60 -13.18
N THR A 234 4.28 24.82 -12.12
CA THR A 234 3.88 26.17 -11.66
C THR A 234 4.66 26.60 -10.42
N THR A 235 4.96 25.66 -9.54
CA THR A 235 5.65 25.87 -8.28
C THR A 235 7.13 26.15 -8.56
N PRO A 236 7.81 27.03 -7.82
CA PRO A 236 9.26 27.21 -7.95
C PRO A 236 10.04 25.92 -7.71
N ALA A 237 11.17 25.74 -8.40
CA ALA A 237 11.99 24.52 -8.28
C ALA A 237 12.34 24.19 -6.82
N ALA A 238 12.66 25.18 -5.97
CA ALA A 238 12.99 24.94 -4.57
C ALA A 238 11.84 24.36 -3.71
N GLU A 239 10.60 24.36 -4.21
CA GLU A 239 9.39 24.02 -3.45
C GLU A 239 8.61 22.84 -4.03
N ARG A 240 9.11 22.20 -5.09
CA ARG A 240 8.45 21.07 -5.75
C ARG A 240 9.36 19.86 -5.84
N THR A 241 8.74 18.71 -6.02
CA THR A 241 9.43 17.46 -6.35
C THR A 241 8.51 16.68 -7.28
N ILE A 242 9.06 15.98 -8.27
CA ILE A 242 8.31 15.23 -9.27
C ILE A 242 8.67 13.76 -9.14
N PHE A 243 7.66 12.90 -9.13
CA PHE A 243 7.81 11.46 -9.34
C PHE A 243 7.55 11.16 -10.81
N GLY A 244 8.30 10.26 -11.41
CA GLY A 244 8.02 9.80 -12.77
C GLY A 244 8.54 8.40 -13.08
N ILE A 245 8.06 7.87 -14.19
CA ILE A 245 8.49 6.61 -14.81
C ILE A 245 9.23 6.94 -16.10
N GLY A 246 10.52 6.64 -16.15
CA GLY A 246 11.40 6.95 -17.27
C GLY A 246 10.99 6.25 -18.58
N ALA A 247 11.63 6.65 -19.67
CA ALA A 247 11.46 5.98 -20.97
C ALA A 247 11.81 4.48 -20.90
N ASP A 248 12.77 4.13 -20.05
CA ASP A 248 13.22 2.77 -19.75
C ASP A 248 12.29 2.00 -18.78
N GLY A 249 11.21 2.63 -18.30
CA GLY A 249 10.26 2.04 -17.36
C GLY A 249 10.68 2.13 -15.89
N LYS A 250 11.84 2.72 -15.57
CA LYS A 250 12.31 2.81 -14.18
C LYS A 250 11.69 4.01 -13.45
N PRO A 251 11.32 3.86 -12.17
CA PRO A 251 10.85 4.98 -11.38
C PRO A 251 12.00 5.94 -11.02
N MET A 252 11.68 7.21 -10.91
CA MET A 252 12.62 8.25 -10.46
C MET A 252 11.91 9.36 -9.69
N ILE A 253 12.64 9.99 -8.77
CA ILE A 253 12.20 11.19 -8.04
C ILE A 253 13.23 12.29 -8.27
N GLY A 254 12.78 13.45 -8.75
CA GLY A 254 13.65 14.56 -9.08
C GLY A 254 12.89 15.87 -9.23
N ASN A 255 13.43 16.79 -10.01
CA ASN A 255 12.86 18.12 -10.17
C ASN A 255 13.17 18.70 -11.56
N PRO A 256 12.67 18.08 -12.63
CA PRO A 256 12.91 18.54 -13.99
C PRO A 256 12.16 19.85 -14.28
N ASP A 257 12.71 20.62 -15.20
CA ASP A 257 12.00 21.63 -15.97
C ASP A 257 12.11 21.34 -17.47
N VAL A 258 11.14 21.83 -18.23
CA VAL A 258 11.10 21.69 -19.68
C VAL A 258 11.02 23.07 -20.32
N GLN A 259 12.01 23.39 -21.15
CA GLN A 259 11.95 24.55 -22.01
C GLN A 259 11.20 24.19 -23.28
N ILE A 260 10.21 25.01 -23.63
CA ILE A 260 9.38 24.82 -24.82
C ILE A 260 9.49 26.09 -25.66
N ARG A 261 9.73 25.91 -26.96
CA ARG A 261 9.77 27.02 -27.93
C ARG A 261 8.92 26.68 -29.14
N VAL A 262 8.27 27.70 -29.71
CA VAL A 262 7.56 27.61 -30.97
C VAL A 262 8.30 28.41 -32.05
N GLN A 263 8.29 27.91 -33.26
CA GLN A 263 8.77 28.60 -34.45
C GLN A 263 7.69 28.54 -35.52
N MET A 264 7.27 29.71 -36.03
CA MET A 264 6.32 29.82 -37.13
C MET A 264 7.08 30.16 -38.41
N GLY A 265 6.95 29.32 -39.44
CA GLY A 265 7.68 29.47 -40.70
C GLY A 265 9.19 29.52 -40.48
N GLN A 266 9.86 30.48 -41.14
CA GLN A 266 11.31 30.72 -41.02
C GLN A 266 11.67 31.75 -39.92
N GLY A 267 10.71 32.13 -39.07
CA GLY A 267 10.94 33.12 -38.00
C GLY A 267 11.85 32.60 -36.89
N SER A 268 12.24 33.45 -35.95
CA SER A 268 13.00 33.03 -34.76
C SER A 268 12.13 32.24 -33.77
N PRO A 269 12.68 31.25 -33.06
CA PRO A 269 11.97 30.56 -31.98
C PRO A 269 11.54 31.51 -30.86
N TYR A 270 10.31 31.34 -30.38
CA TYR A 270 9.68 32.11 -29.31
C TYR A 270 9.34 31.21 -28.12
N PRO A 271 9.59 31.61 -26.86
CA PRO A 271 9.30 30.76 -25.70
C PRO A 271 7.81 30.55 -25.50
N ILE A 272 7.40 29.30 -25.21
CA ILE A 272 6.09 28.98 -24.66
C ILE A 272 6.24 28.92 -23.13
N ASP A 273 5.49 29.76 -22.42
CA ASP A 273 5.57 29.89 -20.96
C ASP A 273 4.94 28.71 -20.21
N GLY A 274 4.11 27.89 -20.89
CA GLY A 274 3.63 26.64 -20.33
C GLY A 274 2.60 25.93 -21.19
N ILE A 275 2.24 24.72 -20.73
CA ILE A 275 1.19 23.89 -21.31
C ILE A 275 0.01 23.86 -20.33
N ASN A 276 -1.21 24.05 -20.85
CA ASN A 276 -2.47 23.89 -20.12
C ASN A 276 -2.55 24.72 -18.82
N LYS A 277 -2.18 26.01 -18.92
CA LYS A 277 -2.18 26.96 -17.80
C LYS A 277 -3.02 28.18 -18.11
N PRO A 278 -3.57 28.89 -17.10
CA PRO A 278 -4.18 30.18 -17.33
C PRO A 278 -3.21 31.15 -18.01
N ARG A 279 -3.62 31.73 -19.16
CA ARG A 279 -2.84 32.76 -19.87
C ARG A 279 -2.81 34.06 -19.07
N ARG A 280 -1.61 34.50 -18.66
CA ARG A 280 -1.40 35.81 -18.01
C ARG A 280 -0.84 36.86 -18.98
N ALA A 281 -0.63 38.07 -18.46
CA ALA A 281 -0.07 39.17 -19.23
C ALA A 281 1.30 38.80 -19.83
N HIS A 282 1.47 39.11 -21.12
CA HIS A 282 2.71 38.91 -21.89
C HIS A 282 3.16 37.45 -22.11
N GLN A 283 2.32 36.48 -21.73
CA GLN A 283 2.62 35.05 -21.85
C GLN A 283 2.06 34.43 -23.14
N LEU A 284 2.74 33.39 -23.60
CA LEU A 284 2.31 32.43 -24.61
C LEU A 284 2.05 31.06 -23.96
N ILE A 285 0.82 30.56 -24.03
CA ILE A 285 0.45 29.24 -23.52
C ILE A 285 0.06 28.32 -24.67
N LEU A 286 0.51 27.06 -24.60
CA LEU A 286 0.02 25.98 -25.46
C LEU A 286 -1.10 25.22 -24.75
N TYR A 287 -2.26 25.11 -25.37
CA TYR A 287 -3.37 24.30 -24.89
C TYR A 287 -3.53 23.03 -25.73
N THR A 288 -3.81 21.94 -25.03
CA THR A 288 -4.12 20.62 -25.59
C THR A 288 -5.56 20.23 -25.18
N PRO A 289 -6.17 19.22 -25.81
CA PRO A 289 -7.50 18.72 -25.42
C PRO A 289 -7.59 18.21 -23.97
N TYR A 290 -6.45 17.94 -23.31
CA TYR A 290 -6.44 17.62 -21.89
C TYR A 290 -6.84 18.80 -21.00
N PHE A 291 -6.79 20.06 -21.45
CA PHE A 291 -7.05 21.19 -20.56
C PHE A 291 -8.51 21.22 -20.06
N ALA A 292 -9.43 21.40 -21.01
CA ALA A 292 -10.87 21.55 -20.82
C ALA A 292 -11.55 21.51 -22.20
N ALA A 293 -12.85 21.79 -22.28
CA ALA A 293 -13.57 21.89 -23.56
C ALA A 293 -13.11 23.07 -24.45
N SER A 294 -12.46 24.08 -23.88
CA SER A 294 -11.97 25.29 -24.56
C SER A 294 -10.81 25.90 -23.76
N THR A 295 -10.10 26.88 -24.34
CA THR A 295 -8.94 27.53 -23.68
C THR A 295 -9.28 28.35 -22.44
N LYS A 296 -10.55 28.69 -22.20
CA LYS A 296 -11.01 29.52 -21.07
C LYS A 296 -10.34 30.89 -20.98
N THR A 297 -9.77 31.37 -22.08
CA THR A 297 -9.08 32.66 -22.12
C THR A 297 -10.05 33.79 -22.42
N ASN A 298 -9.71 35.00 -21.96
CA ASN A 298 -10.43 36.21 -22.35
C ASN A 298 -10.06 36.66 -23.79
N ALA A 299 -10.77 37.66 -24.31
CA ALA A 299 -10.55 38.22 -25.65
C ALA A 299 -9.32 39.15 -25.77
N LEU A 300 -8.52 39.34 -24.71
CA LEU A 300 -7.36 40.25 -24.69
C LEU A 300 -6.10 39.58 -25.28
N GLY A 301 -6.24 38.80 -26.35
CA GLY A 301 -5.15 37.99 -26.89
C GLY A 301 -5.30 37.65 -28.37
N THR A 302 -4.43 36.78 -28.85
CA THR A 302 -4.56 36.11 -30.14
C THR A 302 -4.44 34.61 -29.89
N GLU A 303 -5.35 33.82 -30.46
CA GLU A 303 -5.27 32.36 -30.43
C GLU A 303 -5.02 31.82 -31.83
N VAL A 304 -4.12 30.83 -31.94
CA VAL A 304 -3.77 30.17 -33.20
C VAL A 304 -4.09 28.69 -33.06
N VAL A 305 -5.03 28.22 -33.87
CA VAL A 305 -5.41 26.80 -33.93
C VAL A 305 -4.47 26.07 -34.86
N LEU A 306 -3.92 24.98 -34.37
CA LEU A 306 -2.99 24.11 -35.07
C LEU A 306 -3.65 22.76 -35.37
N THR A 307 -3.44 22.24 -36.57
CA THR A 307 -3.92 20.93 -37.04
C THR A 307 -2.76 20.16 -37.70
N ASN A 308 -3.00 18.95 -38.19
CA ASN A 308 -1.97 18.06 -38.76
C ASN A 308 -0.78 17.87 -37.81
N VAL A 309 -1.07 17.71 -36.52
CA VAL A 309 -0.06 17.60 -35.47
C VAL A 309 0.70 16.28 -35.61
N GLN A 310 2.02 16.34 -35.74
CA GLN A 310 2.91 15.19 -35.84
C GLN A 310 4.00 15.28 -34.77
N GLY A 311 4.31 14.15 -34.14
CA GLY A 311 5.20 14.07 -32.98
C GLY A 311 4.41 14.07 -31.67
N VAL A 312 5.14 14.02 -30.56
CA VAL A 312 4.60 13.92 -29.20
C VAL A 312 5.10 15.13 -28.41
N LEU A 313 4.23 15.76 -27.60
CA LEU A 313 4.61 16.88 -26.73
C LEU A 313 5.44 16.40 -25.52
N ASN A 314 6.59 15.79 -25.78
CA ASN A 314 7.53 15.27 -24.79
C ASN A 314 8.89 14.93 -25.43
N GLY A 315 9.89 14.65 -24.59
CA GLY A 315 11.25 14.33 -25.00
C GLY A 315 12.00 15.54 -25.56
N ASN A 316 13.14 15.28 -26.19
CA ASN A 316 13.93 16.31 -26.88
C ASN A 316 13.53 16.41 -28.37
N GLY A 317 12.29 16.05 -28.68
CA GLY A 317 11.74 16.00 -30.04
C GLY A 317 11.21 17.36 -30.52
N THR A 318 10.75 17.36 -31.77
CA THR A 318 10.03 18.48 -32.36
C THR A 318 8.63 18.02 -32.76
N VAL A 319 7.61 18.74 -32.30
CA VAL A 319 6.25 18.60 -32.81
C VAL A 319 6.08 19.53 -34.00
N THR A 320 5.50 19.04 -35.09
CA THR A 320 5.17 19.86 -36.26
C THR A 320 3.67 19.94 -36.44
N ALA A 321 3.17 21.09 -36.88
CA ALA A 321 1.75 21.30 -37.13
C ALA A 321 1.54 22.36 -38.22
N THR A 322 0.30 22.51 -38.68
CA THR A 322 -0.12 23.53 -39.64
C THR A 322 -1.10 24.49 -38.99
N VAL A 323 -0.94 25.80 -39.21
CA VAL A 323 -1.91 26.80 -38.78
C VAL A 323 -3.22 26.60 -39.53
N LYS A 324 -4.28 26.28 -38.79
CA LYS A 324 -5.66 26.19 -39.30
C LYS A 324 -6.33 27.56 -39.32
N LYS A 325 -6.19 28.32 -38.23
CA LYS A 325 -6.89 29.59 -38.00
C LYS A 325 -6.09 30.49 -37.06
N VAL A 326 -6.20 31.80 -37.27
CA VAL A 326 -5.71 32.83 -36.37
C VAL A 326 -6.90 33.66 -35.88
N ALA A 327 -7.18 33.63 -34.60
CA ALA A 327 -8.29 34.32 -33.93
C ALA A 327 -7.75 35.53 -33.16
N VAL A 328 -7.89 36.72 -33.76
CA VAL A 328 -7.30 37.96 -33.27
C VAL A 328 -8.28 38.69 -32.34
N SER A 329 -7.80 39.12 -31.17
CA SER A 329 -8.62 39.79 -30.15
C SER A 329 -9.86 38.95 -29.76
N GLN A 330 -9.65 37.64 -29.70
CA GLN A 330 -10.60 36.60 -29.32
C GLN A 330 -9.92 35.67 -28.31
N GLY A 331 -10.72 34.84 -27.65
CA GLY A 331 -10.28 33.82 -26.72
C GLY A 331 -11.34 32.73 -26.61
N ASP A 332 -11.11 31.80 -25.69
CA ASP A 332 -12.01 30.67 -25.43
C ASP A 332 -12.21 29.74 -26.66
N GLU A 333 -11.17 29.58 -27.49
CA GLU A 333 -11.24 28.68 -28.64
C GLU A 333 -11.50 27.22 -28.18
N PRO A 334 -12.37 26.47 -28.89
CA PRO A 334 -12.63 25.06 -28.59
C PRO A 334 -11.37 24.20 -28.70
N LEU A 335 -11.24 23.22 -27.80
CA LEU A 335 -10.12 22.27 -27.81
C LEU A 335 -10.59 20.93 -28.37
N GLN A 336 -10.32 20.70 -29.66
CA GLN A 336 -10.77 19.50 -30.37
C GLN A 336 -9.69 18.41 -30.39
N PRO A 337 -10.06 17.11 -30.38
CA PRO A 337 -9.11 16.02 -30.57
C PRO A 337 -8.29 16.21 -31.86
N GLY A 338 -6.97 16.03 -31.76
CA GLY A 338 -6.03 16.21 -32.87
C GLY A 338 -5.64 17.67 -33.17
N GLU A 339 -6.15 18.63 -32.41
CA GLU A 339 -5.79 20.05 -32.53
C GLU A 339 -5.04 20.55 -31.29
N LEU A 340 -4.21 21.58 -31.49
CA LEU A 340 -3.56 22.33 -30.43
C LEU A 340 -3.90 23.82 -30.58
N VAL A 341 -3.87 24.58 -29.48
CA VAL A 341 -4.10 26.04 -29.53
C VAL A 341 -2.96 26.78 -28.86
N LEU A 342 -2.29 27.68 -29.59
CA LEU A 342 -1.37 28.66 -29.02
C LEU A 342 -2.16 29.91 -28.65
N SER A 343 -2.06 30.37 -27.41
CA SER A 343 -2.77 31.55 -26.93
C SER A 343 -1.79 32.57 -26.35
N GLY A 344 -1.72 33.76 -26.96
CA GLY A 344 -0.77 34.81 -26.62
C GLY A 344 -1.41 36.08 -26.08
N HIS A 345 -0.84 36.68 -25.03
CA HIS A 345 -1.19 38.02 -24.53
C HIS A 345 -0.07 39.03 -24.84
N GLY A 346 -0.42 40.29 -25.10
CA GLY A 346 0.56 41.38 -25.28
C GLY A 346 1.61 41.02 -26.33
N ARG A 347 2.90 41.08 -25.97
CA ARG A 347 4.01 40.69 -26.86
C ARG A 347 3.86 39.29 -27.51
N ALA A 348 3.24 38.33 -26.83
CA ALA A 348 2.99 37.00 -27.39
C ALA A 348 1.83 37.02 -28.39
N SER A 349 0.82 37.87 -28.17
CA SER A 349 -0.24 38.15 -29.15
C SER A 349 0.37 38.75 -30.43
N ASP A 350 1.29 39.71 -30.28
CA ASP A 350 1.97 40.36 -31.43
C ASP A 350 2.83 39.37 -32.23
N TYR A 351 3.44 38.39 -31.55
CA TYR A 351 4.11 37.26 -32.20
C TYR A 351 3.11 36.42 -33.01
N LEU A 352 2.01 35.97 -32.39
CA LEU A 352 1.03 35.10 -33.04
C LEU A 352 0.27 35.75 -34.21
N ARG A 353 0.08 37.08 -34.20
CA ARG A 353 -0.57 37.82 -35.31
C ARG A 353 0.17 37.74 -36.64
N GLN A 354 1.44 37.32 -36.61
CA GLN A 354 2.25 37.16 -37.81
C GLN A 354 1.91 35.86 -38.56
N ALA A 355 1.27 34.90 -37.90
CA ALA A 355 0.86 33.64 -38.51
C ALA A 355 -0.25 33.82 -39.55
N LYS A 356 -0.26 32.92 -40.53
CA LYS A 356 -1.31 32.80 -41.55
C LYS A 356 -1.75 31.35 -41.64
N ALA A 357 -3.02 31.13 -42.02
CA ALA A 357 -3.51 29.79 -42.31
C ALA A 357 -2.63 29.12 -43.38
N GLY A 358 -2.24 27.87 -43.14
CA GLY A 358 -1.29 27.11 -43.96
C GLY A 358 0.16 27.20 -43.52
N ASP A 359 0.55 28.12 -42.63
CA ASP A 359 1.92 28.20 -42.12
C ASP A 359 2.29 26.92 -41.35
N THR A 360 3.53 26.47 -41.52
CA THR A 360 4.10 25.39 -40.71
C THR A 360 4.57 25.93 -39.37
N VAL A 361 4.29 25.19 -38.30
CA VAL A 361 4.70 25.48 -36.93
C VAL A 361 5.55 24.32 -36.42
N GLN A 362 6.67 24.65 -35.80
CA GLN A 362 7.53 23.70 -35.09
C GLN A 362 7.53 24.04 -33.60
N ILE A 363 7.33 23.05 -32.73
CA ILE A 363 7.42 23.19 -31.28
C ILE A 363 8.53 22.27 -30.80
N SER A 364 9.62 22.86 -30.32
CA SER A 364 10.78 22.13 -29.79
C SER A 364 10.72 22.08 -28.26
N LEU A 365 11.03 20.92 -27.69
CA LEU A 365 11.09 20.70 -26.25
C LEU A 365 12.51 20.32 -25.82
N GLN A 366 12.94 20.79 -24.65
CA GLN A 366 14.22 20.41 -24.08
C GLN A 366 14.11 20.35 -22.56
N TYR A 367 14.33 19.17 -21.98
CA TYR A 367 14.48 19.03 -20.54
C TYR A 367 15.82 19.57 -20.06
N ASP A 368 15.84 20.23 -18.91
CA ASP A 368 17.06 20.63 -18.21
C ASP A 368 17.87 19.41 -17.71
N GLN A 369 17.16 18.32 -17.42
CA GLN A 369 17.68 17.05 -16.93
C GLN A 369 17.40 15.95 -17.96
N PRO A 370 18.40 15.52 -18.76
CA PRO A 370 18.20 14.64 -19.91
C PRO A 370 17.53 13.29 -19.62
N GLN A 371 17.68 12.76 -18.41
CA GLN A 371 17.05 11.49 -18.00
C GLN A 371 15.51 11.55 -17.95
N TRP A 372 14.92 12.75 -17.94
CA TRP A 372 13.48 12.96 -18.03
C TRP A 372 12.96 13.01 -19.46
N SER A 373 13.85 13.00 -20.46
CA SER A 373 13.46 12.97 -21.87
C SER A 373 12.71 11.68 -22.17
N GLY A 374 11.48 11.79 -22.66
CA GLY A 374 10.63 10.63 -22.99
C GLY A 374 10.06 9.92 -21.76
N VAL A 375 10.04 10.58 -20.60
CA VAL A 375 9.33 10.11 -19.40
C VAL A 375 7.90 9.71 -19.78
N LYS A 376 7.44 8.54 -19.34
CA LYS A 376 6.12 7.99 -19.71
C LYS A 376 5.02 8.52 -18.81
N GLU A 377 5.32 8.64 -17.53
CA GLU A 377 4.37 9.04 -16.51
C GLU A 377 5.09 9.98 -15.55
N ALA A 378 4.47 11.09 -15.17
CA ALA A 378 5.03 11.97 -14.15
C ALA A 378 3.91 12.73 -13.45
N LEU A 379 4.05 12.95 -12.15
CA LEU A 379 3.22 13.91 -11.45
C LEU A 379 3.96 14.65 -10.34
N GLY A 380 3.42 15.82 -10.02
CA GLY A 380 3.94 16.69 -8.99
C GLY A 380 3.69 16.18 -7.57
N GLY A 381 4.50 16.74 -6.69
CA GLY A 381 4.34 16.77 -5.25
C GLY A 381 5.24 17.87 -4.72
N ARG A 382 5.65 17.79 -3.46
CA ARG A 382 6.19 19.00 -2.80
C ARG A 382 7.50 18.79 -2.08
N TYR A 383 7.52 17.90 -1.09
CA TYR A 383 8.67 17.73 -0.21
C TYR A 383 9.38 16.42 -0.52
N ARG A 384 10.66 16.49 -0.92
CA ARG A 384 11.54 15.32 -1.00
C ARG A 384 11.91 14.87 0.41
N LEU A 385 11.30 13.78 0.86
CA LEU A 385 11.42 13.20 2.20
C LEU A 385 12.74 12.47 2.41
N VAL A 386 13.20 11.74 1.39
CA VAL A 386 14.46 11.00 1.40
C VAL A 386 15.16 11.27 0.06
N ALA A 387 16.47 11.50 0.10
CA ALA A 387 17.30 11.73 -1.08
C ALA A 387 18.57 10.89 -1.00
N GLY A 388 18.74 9.92 -1.90
CA GLY A 388 19.92 9.04 -1.90
C GLY A 388 20.16 8.32 -0.56
N GLY A 389 19.09 7.89 0.11
CA GLY A 389 19.08 7.26 1.43
C GLY A 389 19.19 8.21 2.62
N GLN A 390 19.32 9.52 2.39
CA GLN A 390 19.40 10.53 3.46
C GLN A 390 18.01 11.10 3.77
N VAL A 391 17.57 10.93 5.02
CA VAL A 391 16.31 11.50 5.53
C VAL A 391 16.41 13.02 5.62
N GLN A 392 15.47 13.72 5.00
CA GLN A 392 15.42 15.17 4.98
C GLN A 392 14.70 15.75 6.21
N SER A 393 14.96 17.03 6.51
CA SER A 393 14.36 17.74 7.64
C SER A 393 13.63 19.00 7.19
N PHE A 394 12.52 19.31 7.85
CA PHE A 394 11.60 20.39 7.48
C PHE A 394 11.24 21.25 8.69
N ALA A 395 11.22 22.56 8.48
CA ALA A 395 10.74 23.55 9.45
C ALA A 395 9.23 23.84 9.26
N ILE A 396 8.43 22.79 9.09
CA ILE A 396 6.98 22.88 8.89
C ILE A 396 6.29 22.10 10.00
N ALA A 397 5.51 22.80 10.81
CA ALA A 397 4.79 22.23 11.92
C ALA A 397 3.49 21.54 11.45
N GLY A 398 2.95 20.67 12.30
CA GLY A 398 1.62 20.09 12.13
C GLY A 398 1.62 18.63 11.68
N ALA A 399 0.88 17.82 12.43
CA ALA A 399 0.57 16.46 12.07
C ALA A 399 -0.71 16.42 11.22
N HIS A 400 -0.65 15.74 10.08
CA HIS A 400 -1.76 15.62 9.14
C HIS A 400 -1.80 14.21 8.55
N PRO A 401 -2.93 13.80 7.95
CA PRO A 401 -2.92 12.71 6.98
C PRO A 401 -1.88 13.00 5.90
N ARG A 402 -1.15 11.97 5.47
CA ARG A 402 -0.07 12.11 4.48
C ARG A 402 -0.20 11.01 3.42
N THR A 403 0.16 11.36 2.20
CA THR A 403 0.41 10.42 1.11
C THR A 403 1.84 10.61 0.64
N ALA A 404 2.59 9.53 0.43
CA ALA A 404 3.94 9.57 -0.10
C ALA A 404 4.17 8.46 -1.11
N VAL A 405 5.12 8.71 -2.00
CA VAL A 405 5.70 7.71 -2.91
C VAL A 405 7.20 7.61 -2.60
N GLY A 406 7.71 6.39 -2.60
CA GLY A 406 9.14 6.10 -2.41
C GLY A 406 9.64 5.07 -3.39
N ILE A 407 10.96 5.02 -3.54
CA ILE A 407 11.71 4.06 -4.34
C ILE A 407 12.73 3.41 -3.41
N ASP A 408 12.79 2.09 -3.37
CA ASP A 408 13.78 1.35 -2.58
C ASP A 408 15.11 1.13 -3.35
N ARG A 409 16.05 0.39 -2.76
CA ARG A 409 17.36 0.12 -3.38
C ARG A 409 17.29 -0.75 -4.63
N ASP A 410 16.26 -1.58 -4.73
CA ASP A 410 16.07 -2.52 -5.84
C ASP A 410 15.27 -1.87 -6.98
N GLY A 411 14.78 -0.64 -6.77
CA GLY A 411 14.00 0.12 -7.73
C GLY A 411 12.50 -0.15 -7.64
N ASN A 412 12.03 -0.86 -6.61
CA ASN A 412 10.60 -1.05 -6.36
C ASN A 412 9.97 0.25 -5.87
N VAL A 413 8.69 0.41 -6.15
CA VAL A 413 7.93 1.58 -5.71
C VAL A 413 7.13 1.23 -4.47
N MET A 414 7.10 2.14 -3.51
CA MET A 414 6.23 2.06 -2.35
C MET A 414 5.29 3.25 -2.29
N LEU A 415 3.99 3.00 -2.09
CA LEU A 415 2.99 4.03 -1.82
C LEU A 415 2.59 3.94 -0.36
N VAL A 416 2.65 5.05 0.38
CA VAL A 416 2.33 5.09 1.81
C VAL A 416 1.27 6.13 2.08
N VAL A 417 0.17 5.70 2.71
CA VAL A 417 -0.91 6.57 3.19
C VAL A 417 -1.00 6.48 4.69
N VAL A 418 -1.01 7.63 5.36
CA VAL A 418 -1.18 7.74 6.80
C VAL A 418 -2.48 8.49 7.07
N ASP A 419 -3.42 7.85 7.77
CA ASP A 419 -4.64 8.53 8.22
C ASP A 419 -4.30 9.61 9.26
N GLY A 420 -5.17 10.60 9.47
CA GLY A 420 -4.91 11.64 10.46
C GLY A 420 -6.12 12.50 10.80
N ARG A 421 -5.94 13.43 11.75
CA ARG A 421 -7.00 14.33 12.26
C ARG A 421 -8.20 13.59 12.89
N GLN A 422 -8.01 12.35 13.35
CA GLN A 422 -9.04 11.52 13.95
C GLN A 422 -8.53 10.98 15.30
N PRO A 423 -8.67 11.73 16.42
CA PRO A 423 -7.92 11.45 17.64
C PRO A 423 -8.01 10.02 18.21
N ALA A 424 -9.15 9.36 18.05
CA ALA A 424 -9.36 7.98 18.50
C ALA A 424 -8.85 6.90 17.53
N HIS A 425 -8.60 7.27 16.27
CA HIS A 425 -8.17 6.39 15.18
C HIS A 425 -6.72 6.68 14.82
N SER A 426 -6.45 7.82 14.17
CA SER A 426 -5.12 8.21 13.72
C SER A 426 -4.92 9.72 13.84
N GLN A 427 -3.78 10.13 14.40
CA GLN A 427 -3.46 11.54 14.63
C GLN A 427 -2.84 12.20 13.39
N GLY A 428 -2.15 11.42 12.55
CA GLY A 428 -1.39 11.89 11.38
C GLY A 428 0.09 12.06 11.68
N MET A 429 0.89 12.45 10.69
CA MET A 429 2.34 12.64 10.84
C MET A 429 2.79 14.04 10.44
N THR A 430 3.82 14.55 11.13
CA THR A 430 4.59 15.68 10.62
C THR A 430 5.42 15.24 9.42
N LEU A 431 5.95 16.18 8.63
CA LEU A 431 6.84 15.84 7.52
C LEU A 431 8.11 15.13 7.99
N ASN A 432 8.66 15.53 9.14
CA ASN A 432 9.87 14.91 9.69
C ASN A 432 9.65 13.45 10.13
N GLU A 433 8.49 13.14 10.71
CA GLU A 433 8.15 11.76 11.05
C GLU A 433 7.84 10.94 9.81
N MET A 434 7.16 11.52 8.81
CA MET A 434 6.95 10.86 7.53
C MET A 434 8.27 10.53 6.83
N ALA A 435 9.24 11.45 6.85
CA ALA A 435 10.57 11.23 6.27
C ALA A 435 11.33 10.10 6.96
N LYS A 436 11.31 10.08 8.31
CA LYS A 436 11.90 8.99 9.10
C LYS A 436 11.23 7.66 8.79
N LEU A 437 9.90 7.64 8.77
CA LEU A 437 9.14 6.43 8.45
C LEU A 437 9.52 5.90 7.05
N MET A 438 9.51 6.75 6.01
CA MET A 438 9.89 6.32 4.65
C MET A 438 11.31 5.74 4.60
N GLY A 439 12.27 6.35 5.30
CA GLY A 439 13.64 5.82 5.42
C GLY A 439 13.70 4.46 6.12
N GLU A 440 12.97 4.29 7.23
CA GLU A 440 12.89 3.01 7.97
C GLU A 440 12.11 1.92 7.21
N LEU A 441 11.20 2.31 6.31
CA LEU A 441 10.52 1.41 5.37
C LEU A 441 11.38 1.02 4.16
N GLY A 442 12.60 1.57 4.06
CA GLY A 442 13.59 1.17 3.06
C GLY A 442 13.72 2.09 1.85
N ALA A 443 13.00 3.21 1.81
CA ALA A 443 13.11 4.15 0.70
C ALA A 443 14.51 4.77 0.64
N VAL A 444 15.12 4.78 -0.54
CA VAL A 444 16.32 5.58 -0.84
C VAL A 444 15.97 6.92 -1.47
N ASP A 445 14.83 7.00 -2.14
CA ASP A 445 14.23 8.26 -2.54
C ASP A 445 12.76 8.25 -2.17
N ALA A 446 12.26 9.37 -1.65
CA ALA A 446 10.85 9.50 -1.32
C ALA A 446 10.39 10.96 -1.40
N MET A 447 9.11 11.16 -1.70
CA MET A 447 8.49 12.48 -1.71
C MET A 447 7.04 12.42 -1.24
N THR A 448 6.52 13.56 -0.78
CA THR A 448 5.09 13.71 -0.47
C THR A 448 4.27 13.97 -1.73
N LEU A 449 3.11 13.33 -1.80
CA LEU A 449 1.98 13.76 -2.61
C LEU A 449 1.07 14.67 -1.77
N ASP A 450 -0.03 15.17 -2.35
CA ASP A 450 -0.99 15.97 -1.57
C ASP A 450 -1.53 15.16 -0.37
N GLY A 451 -1.81 15.85 0.74
CA GLY A 451 -2.16 15.24 2.00
C GLY A 451 -3.50 15.71 2.55
N GLY A 452 -3.68 15.58 3.86
CA GLY A 452 -4.91 16.04 4.51
C GLY A 452 -6.14 15.28 4.00
N GLY A 453 -7.20 15.99 3.64
CA GLY A 453 -8.44 15.37 3.16
C GLY A 453 -8.28 14.64 1.83
N SER A 454 -7.21 14.94 1.07
CA SER A 454 -6.90 14.29 -0.20
C SER A 454 -6.35 12.87 -0.01
N SER A 455 -5.73 12.57 1.14
CA SER A 455 -5.11 11.27 1.42
C SER A 455 -6.10 10.11 1.31
N THR A 456 -5.99 9.38 0.21
CA THR A 456 -6.89 8.28 -0.15
C THR A 456 -6.06 7.15 -0.74
N LEU A 457 -6.24 5.93 -0.21
CA LEU A 457 -5.77 4.68 -0.80
C LEU A 457 -6.98 3.89 -1.30
N VAL A 458 -6.96 3.49 -2.55
CA VAL A 458 -7.92 2.57 -3.16
C VAL A 458 -7.19 1.26 -3.46
N VAL A 459 -7.79 0.13 -3.11
CA VAL A 459 -7.25 -1.20 -3.38
C VAL A 459 -8.34 -2.11 -3.95
N ARG A 460 -7.99 -2.90 -4.96
CA ARG A 460 -8.82 -3.97 -5.50
C ARG A 460 -8.95 -5.06 -4.45
N GLN A 461 -10.17 -5.28 -4.00
CA GLN A 461 -10.49 -6.34 -3.08
C GLN A 461 -10.50 -7.68 -3.81
N PRO A 462 -10.37 -8.81 -3.08
CA PRO A 462 -10.41 -10.13 -3.70
C PRO A 462 -11.63 -10.33 -4.60
N ASN A 463 -12.78 -9.74 -4.26
CA ASN A 463 -14.02 -9.83 -5.05
C ASN A 463 -13.99 -9.06 -6.39
N GLY A 464 -12.84 -8.51 -6.79
CA GLY A 464 -12.65 -7.74 -8.01
C GLY A 464 -13.13 -6.29 -7.93
N GLN A 465 -13.65 -5.83 -6.79
CA GLN A 465 -14.12 -4.45 -6.65
C GLN A 465 -13.02 -3.55 -6.09
N LEU A 466 -12.86 -2.37 -6.69
CA LEU A 466 -12.08 -1.28 -6.11
C LEU A 466 -12.80 -0.69 -4.90
N LYS A 467 -12.08 -0.51 -3.80
CA LYS A 467 -12.61 0.07 -2.56
C LYS A 467 -11.59 1.02 -1.93
N VAL A 468 -12.08 2.09 -1.30
CA VAL A 468 -11.25 2.92 -0.42
C VAL A 468 -10.88 2.10 0.81
N GLU A 469 -9.59 1.98 1.07
CA GLU A 469 -9.02 1.13 2.10
C GLU A 469 -8.77 1.89 3.40
N ASN A 470 -8.28 3.14 3.30
CA ASN A 470 -8.00 3.98 4.45
C ASN A 470 -9.25 4.72 4.96
N LYS A 471 -9.11 5.55 6.00
CA LYS A 471 -10.21 6.35 6.55
C LYS A 471 -9.97 7.86 6.30
N PRO A 472 -10.51 8.43 5.20
CA PRO A 472 -10.34 9.83 4.84
C PRO A 472 -10.67 10.80 5.98
N SER A 473 -9.88 11.87 6.14
CA SER A 473 -10.04 12.79 7.28
C SER A 473 -11.33 13.59 7.25
N ASP A 474 -11.91 13.80 6.08
CA ASP A 474 -13.10 14.63 5.88
C ASP A 474 -14.41 13.81 6.09
N GLY A 475 -14.28 12.53 6.47
CA GLY A 475 -15.41 11.60 6.61
C GLY A 475 -15.83 10.93 5.29
N PHE A 476 -15.39 11.47 4.16
CA PHE A 476 -15.55 10.92 2.81
C PHE A 476 -14.28 11.18 1.97
N PRO A 477 -14.05 10.41 0.88
CA PRO A 477 -12.92 10.65 -0.01
C PRO A 477 -13.09 11.99 -0.75
N ARG A 478 -12.16 12.92 -0.53
CA ARG A 478 -12.18 14.22 -1.19
C ARG A 478 -11.94 14.05 -2.71
N PRO A 479 -12.68 14.77 -3.57
CA PRO A 479 -12.32 14.88 -4.98
C PRO A 479 -10.95 15.56 -5.15
N VAL A 480 -10.10 15.00 -6.00
CA VAL A 480 -8.74 15.50 -6.26
C VAL A 480 -8.50 15.66 -7.76
N ALA A 481 -7.47 16.39 -8.14
CA ALA A 481 -7.15 16.70 -9.54
C ALA A 481 -6.61 15.49 -10.32
N ASN A 482 -5.75 14.69 -9.70
CA ASN A 482 -5.12 13.54 -10.34
C ASN A 482 -4.75 12.46 -9.30
N ALA A 483 -4.33 11.29 -9.81
CA ALA A 483 -3.97 10.12 -9.02
C ALA A 483 -2.78 9.36 -9.63
N LEU A 484 -2.10 8.56 -8.79
CA LEU A 484 -1.23 7.46 -9.24
C LEU A 484 -2.00 6.15 -9.16
N LEU A 485 -1.98 5.39 -10.25
CA LEU A 485 -2.59 4.07 -10.38
C LEU A 485 -1.50 3.00 -10.45
N VAL A 486 -1.75 1.85 -9.82
CA VAL A 486 -1.01 0.62 -10.04
C VAL A 486 -1.87 -0.26 -10.94
N VAL A 487 -1.41 -0.53 -12.15
CA VAL A 487 -2.17 -1.19 -13.22
C VAL A 487 -1.51 -2.50 -13.57
N TYR A 488 -2.31 -3.55 -13.65
CA TYR A 488 -1.93 -4.85 -14.20
C TYR A 488 -2.19 -4.89 -15.70
N LYS A 489 -1.13 -5.03 -16.49
CA LYS A 489 -1.16 -5.13 -17.95
C LYS A 489 -1.21 -6.60 -18.36
N GLU A 490 -2.18 -6.94 -19.21
CA GLU A 490 -2.20 -8.25 -19.84
C GLU A 490 -1.12 -8.31 -20.93
N THR A 491 -0.12 -9.16 -20.73
CA THR A 491 0.78 -9.58 -21.81
C THR A 491 0.35 -10.95 -22.33
N GLN A 492 0.16 -11.05 -23.65
CA GLN A 492 0.02 -12.32 -24.35
C GLN A 492 1.44 -12.85 -24.57
N GLU A 493 1.82 -13.93 -23.90
CA GLU A 493 3.05 -14.65 -24.22
C GLU A 493 2.72 -15.83 -25.12
N ASN A 494 3.54 -16.03 -26.17
CA ASN A 494 3.48 -17.18 -27.04
C ASN A 494 4.54 -18.20 -26.57
N GLY A 495 4.13 -19.37 -26.06
CA GLY A 495 5.05 -20.46 -25.76
C GLY A 495 4.52 -21.52 -24.78
N ASP A 496 4.84 -22.79 -25.06
CA ASP A 496 4.64 -23.93 -24.17
C ASP A 496 5.46 -23.78 -22.87
N SER A 497 4.80 -23.63 -21.73
CA SER A 497 5.42 -23.62 -20.40
C SER A 497 4.44 -24.03 -19.29
N GLU A 498 4.96 -24.36 -18.10
CA GLU A 498 4.15 -24.67 -16.91
C GLU A 498 4.64 -23.87 -15.70
N GLU A 499 3.71 -23.43 -14.85
CA GLU A 499 3.98 -22.81 -13.56
C GLU A 499 3.48 -23.74 -12.44
N VAL A 500 4.34 -24.08 -11.48
CA VAL A 500 3.96 -24.83 -10.28
C VAL A 500 3.23 -23.89 -9.32
N LEU A 501 1.96 -24.19 -9.05
CA LEU A 501 1.11 -23.40 -8.16
C LEU A 501 1.20 -23.87 -6.71
N ASP A 502 1.31 -25.19 -6.50
CA ASP A 502 1.64 -25.81 -5.21
C ASP A 502 2.15 -27.25 -5.46
N ASP A 503 3.34 -27.58 -4.96
CA ASP A 503 3.92 -28.92 -4.97
C ASP A 503 3.78 -29.63 -3.62
N PHE A 504 3.18 -28.99 -2.62
CA PHE A 504 2.96 -29.50 -1.27
C PHE A 504 4.23 -29.81 -0.45
N GLU A 505 5.41 -29.45 -0.96
CA GLU A 505 6.69 -29.61 -0.26
C GLU A 505 6.93 -28.47 0.73
N THR A 506 6.61 -27.24 0.31
CA THR A 506 6.73 -26.03 1.13
C THR A 506 5.61 -25.92 2.18
N GLU A 507 5.85 -25.17 3.26
CA GLU A 507 4.81 -24.94 4.27
C GLU A 507 3.68 -24.06 3.74
N SER A 508 2.64 -24.69 3.20
CA SER A 508 1.37 -24.03 2.87
C SER A 508 0.23 -24.51 3.79
N LYS A 509 -0.59 -23.56 4.25
CA LYS A 509 -1.75 -23.85 5.10
C LYS A 509 -3.00 -24.11 4.26
N TRP A 510 -3.53 -25.31 4.40
CA TRP A 510 -4.74 -25.76 3.71
C TRP A 510 -5.90 -25.93 4.69
N LYS A 511 -7.09 -25.54 4.24
CA LYS A 511 -8.34 -25.62 4.99
C LYS A 511 -9.32 -26.54 4.27
N ALA A 512 -10.00 -27.35 5.07
CA ALA A 512 -11.15 -28.11 4.64
C ALA A 512 -12.42 -27.31 4.89
N ALA A 513 -13.35 -27.36 3.95
CA ALA A 513 -14.76 -27.05 4.19
C ALA A 513 -15.63 -28.19 3.66
N GLY A 514 -16.85 -28.31 4.19
CA GLY A 514 -17.82 -29.31 3.76
C GLY A 514 -19.20 -28.69 3.57
N VAL A 515 -19.91 -29.11 2.53
CA VAL A 515 -21.34 -28.84 2.33
C VAL A 515 -22.05 -30.19 2.26
N ASN A 516 -23.06 -30.38 3.10
CA ASN A 516 -23.77 -31.66 3.24
C ASN A 516 -22.80 -32.85 3.34
N ALA A 517 -21.87 -32.77 4.30
CA ALA A 517 -20.86 -33.79 4.56
C ALA A 517 -20.79 -34.07 6.07
N VAL A 518 -20.67 -35.34 6.46
CA VAL A 518 -20.46 -35.76 7.84
C VAL A 518 -19.07 -35.33 8.32
N GLY A 519 -18.08 -35.40 7.42
CA GLY A 519 -16.71 -35.00 7.69
C GLY A 519 -16.00 -34.50 6.44
N ALA A 520 -15.10 -33.53 6.64
CA ALA A 520 -14.18 -33.01 5.64
C ALA A 520 -12.86 -32.69 6.34
N ALA A 521 -11.76 -33.23 5.85
CA ALA A 521 -10.43 -32.94 6.39
C ALA A 521 -9.40 -32.83 5.26
N VAL A 522 -8.41 -31.97 5.45
CA VAL A 522 -7.27 -31.83 4.56
C VAL A 522 -5.99 -31.85 5.39
N GLU A 523 -5.00 -32.61 4.96
CA GLU A 523 -3.69 -32.65 5.59
C GLU A 523 -2.61 -32.87 4.55
N ARG A 524 -1.44 -32.27 4.76
CA ARG A 524 -0.24 -32.61 4.00
C ARG A 524 0.37 -33.87 4.59
N THR A 525 0.71 -34.84 3.76
CA THR A 525 1.17 -36.15 4.22
C THR A 525 2.25 -36.72 3.30
N MET A 526 3.09 -37.60 3.84
CA MET A 526 4.04 -38.38 3.06
C MET A 526 3.39 -39.63 2.43
N GLU A 527 2.17 -39.97 2.87
CA GLU A 527 1.38 -41.03 2.25
C GLU A 527 1.06 -40.68 0.81
N LYS A 528 1.37 -41.58 -0.13
CA LYS A 528 1.05 -41.40 -1.54
C LYS A 528 1.52 -40.01 -2.01
N ALA A 529 2.81 -39.71 -1.88
CA ALA A 529 3.43 -38.64 -2.65
C ALA A 529 3.62 -39.10 -4.10
N LYS A 530 3.43 -38.21 -5.07
CA LYS A 530 3.66 -38.49 -6.49
C LYS A 530 5.00 -37.93 -6.94
N ASP A 531 5.20 -36.65 -6.71
CA ASP A 531 6.39 -35.89 -7.07
C ASP A 531 6.93 -35.25 -5.78
N GLY A 532 8.15 -35.61 -5.36
CA GLY A 532 8.69 -35.14 -4.08
C GLY A 532 8.38 -36.09 -2.91
N THR A 533 8.13 -35.52 -1.73
CA THR A 533 7.98 -36.25 -0.46
C THR A 533 6.59 -36.17 0.14
N LYS A 534 5.74 -35.23 -0.31
CA LYS A 534 4.43 -34.99 0.28
C LYS A 534 3.35 -34.79 -0.79
N ALA A 535 2.12 -35.09 -0.41
CA ALA A 535 0.92 -34.77 -1.17
C ALA A 535 -0.15 -34.17 -0.24
N LEU A 536 -1.18 -33.56 -0.83
CA LEU A 536 -2.36 -33.13 -0.09
C LEU A 536 -3.40 -34.25 -0.04
N LYS A 537 -3.63 -34.79 1.16
CA LYS A 537 -4.68 -35.77 1.43
C LYS A 537 -5.99 -35.07 1.78
N ILE A 538 -7.07 -35.52 1.14
CA ILE A 538 -8.40 -34.96 1.31
C ILE A 538 -9.35 -36.09 1.70
N SER A 539 -9.90 -36.03 2.91
CA SER A 539 -10.86 -37.00 3.43
C SER A 539 -12.28 -36.44 3.35
N TYR A 540 -13.24 -37.30 2.98
CA TYR A 540 -14.65 -36.92 2.86
C TYR A 540 -15.59 -38.01 3.37
N ASP A 541 -16.77 -37.61 3.84
CA ASP A 541 -17.87 -38.51 4.14
C ASP A 541 -19.21 -37.87 3.75
N PHE A 542 -19.83 -38.41 2.71
CA PHE A 542 -21.11 -37.93 2.17
C PHE A 542 -22.30 -38.79 2.59
N ARG A 543 -22.09 -39.87 3.36
CA ARG A 543 -23.14 -40.85 3.66
C ARG A 543 -24.29 -40.21 4.42
N GLY A 544 -25.51 -40.61 4.07
CA GLY A 544 -26.75 -40.14 4.73
C GLY A 544 -27.13 -38.69 4.44
N MET A 545 -26.39 -37.98 3.59
CA MET A 545 -26.67 -36.58 3.26
C MET A 545 -27.67 -36.46 2.12
N LEU A 546 -28.55 -35.45 2.13
CA LEU A 546 -29.46 -35.13 1.04
C LEU A 546 -28.88 -34.05 0.12
N GLY A 547 -29.35 -33.98 -1.13
CA GLY A 547 -28.91 -32.98 -2.11
C GLY A 547 -27.44 -33.11 -2.51
N THR A 548 -26.82 -32.01 -2.94
CA THR A 548 -25.41 -32.00 -3.34
C THR A 548 -24.48 -32.01 -2.13
N SER A 549 -23.57 -32.99 -2.08
CA SER A 549 -22.50 -33.09 -1.07
C SER A 549 -21.16 -32.69 -1.67
N GLY A 550 -20.29 -32.06 -0.89
CA GLY A 550 -18.95 -31.74 -1.36
C GLY A 550 -17.98 -31.35 -0.26
N VAL A 551 -16.71 -31.71 -0.47
CA VAL A 551 -15.57 -31.22 0.30
C VAL A 551 -14.73 -30.27 -0.54
N TYR A 552 -14.15 -29.28 0.11
CA TYR A 552 -13.36 -28.23 -0.51
C TYR A 552 -12.01 -28.20 0.18
N ALA A 553 -10.93 -28.23 -0.61
CA ALA A 553 -9.60 -27.89 -0.13
C ALA A 553 -9.22 -26.53 -0.71
N SER A 554 -9.01 -25.57 0.19
CA SER A 554 -8.62 -24.20 -0.14
C SER A 554 -7.40 -23.81 0.66
N ARG A 555 -6.51 -23.02 0.05
CA ARG A 555 -5.34 -22.48 0.75
C ARG A 555 -5.76 -21.25 1.56
N GLU A 556 -5.15 -21.04 2.73
CA GLU A 556 -5.36 -19.81 3.51
C GLU A 556 -4.86 -18.59 2.74
N GLU A 557 -3.74 -18.75 2.05
CA GLU A 557 -3.15 -17.73 1.19
C GLU A 557 -3.67 -17.90 -0.24
N ALA A 558 -4.07 -16.82 -0.89
CA ALA A 558 -4.53 -16.87 -2.27
C ALA A 558 -3.43 -17.40 -3.21
N ILE A 559 -3.80 -18.31 -4.12
CA ILE A 559 -2.94 -18.76 -5.23
C ILE A 559 -3.25 -17.87 -6.43
N TRP A 560 -2.28 -17.06 -6.83
CA TRP A 560 -2.40 -16.12 -7.95
C TRP A 560 -1.69 -16.64 -9.19
N ILE A 561 -2.28 -16.40 -10.36
CA ILE A 561 -1.71 -16.77 -11.66
C ILE A 561 -1.58 -15.49 -12.50
N SER A 562 -0.36 -15.22 -12.93
CA SER A 562 0.03 -13.95 -13.58
C SER A 562 -0.06 -13.98 -15.11
N LYS A 563 -0.13 -15.18 -15.69
CA LYS A 563 -0.30 -15.43 -17.13
C LYS A 563 -1.66 -16.07 -17.35
N ARG A 564 -2.23 -15.98 -18.56
CA ARG A 564 -3.51 -16.64 -18.89
C ARG A 564 -3.20 -18.10 -19.19
N PRO A 565 -3.49 -19.06 -18.28
CA PRO A 565 -3.26 -20.46 -18.59
C PRO A 565 -4.30 -20.94 -19.60
N GLN A 566 -3.92 -21.93 -20.40
CA GLN A 566 -4.88 -22.68 -21.20
C GLN A 566 -5.60 -23.74 -20.36
N ALA A 567 -4.92 -24.26 -19.34
CA ALA A 567 -5.48 -25.25 -18.42
C ALA A 567 -4.84 -25.17 -17.03
N ILE A 568 -5.56 -25.64 -16.03
CA ILE A 568 -4.99 -26.03 -14.73
C ILE A 568 -4.84 -27.55 -14.72
N GLY A 569 -3.75 -28.06 -14.17
CA GLY A 569 -3.50 -29.50 -14.06
C GLY A 569 -3.05 -29.93 -12.66
N MET A 570 -3.26 -31.19 -12.32
CA MET A 570 -2.80 -31.82 -11.08
C MET A 570 -2.73 -33.34 -11.21
N TRP A 571 -1.87 -33.98 -10.40
CA TRP A 571 -1.93 -35.42 -10.17
C TRP A 571 -2.99 -35.73 -9.11
N VAL A 572 -3.77 -36.79 -9.35
CA VAL A 572 -4.84 -37.24 -8.44
C VAL A 572 -4.72 -38.73 -8.19
N TYR A 573 -4.53 -39.12 -6.94
CA TYR A 573 -4.67 -40.50 -6.48
C TYR A 573 -6.15 -40.74 -6.20
N GLY A 574 -6.83 -41.39 -7.14
CA GLY A 574 -8.25 -41.70 -7.02
C GLY A 574 -8.50 -42.86 -6.06
N ASP A 575 -9.70 -42.87 -5.47
CA ASP A 575 -10.22 -43.95 -4.63
C ASP A 575 -11.27 -44.82 -5.34
N GLY A 576 -11.55 -44.54 -6.62
CA GLY A 576 -12.53 -45.27 -7.43
C GLY A 576 -13.99 -44.93 -7.13
N SER A 577 -14.28 -43.97 -6.23
CA SER A 577 -15.64 -43.62 -5.83
C SER A 577 -16.46 -42.93 -6.94
N GLY A 578 -15.78 -42.38 -7.95
CA GLY A 578 -16.40 -41.82 -9.15
C GLY A 578 -17.11 -40.48 -8.94
N HIS A 579 -16.72 -39.73 -7.90
CA HIS A 579 -17.24 -38.39 -7.64
C HIS A 579 -16.61 -37.35 -8.59
N TRP A 580 -17.22 -36.18 -8.65
CA TRP A 580 -16.83 -35.08 -9.53
C TRP A 580 -15.71 -34.25 -8.90
N LEU A 581 -14.60 -34.09 -9.63
CA LEU A 581 -13.48 -33.23 -9.28
C LEU A 581 -13.46 -31.95 -10.13
N ARG A 582 -13.44 -30.79 -9.46
CA ARG A 582 -13.43 -29.47 -10.10
C ARG A 582 -12.68 -28.41 -9.28
N ALA A 583 -12.37 -27.28 -9.91
CA ALA A 583 -11.82 -26.09 -9.25
C ALA A 583 -12.67 -24.85 -9.51
N GLN A 584 -12.56 -23.86 -8.63
CA GLN A 584 -13.09 -22.52 -8.83
C GLN A 584 -11.96 -21.49 -8.94
N LEU A 585 -12.03 -20.67 -9.99
CA LEU A 585 -11.16 -19.53 -10.19
C LEU A 585 -11.98 -18.24 -10.16
N ARG A 586 -11.27 -17.14 -9.93
CA ARG A 586 -11.77 -15.78 -10.04
C ARG A 586 -10.85 -14.98 -10.93
N ASP A 587 -11.41 -14.21 -11.85
CA ASP A 587 -10.64 -13.33 -12.72
C ASP A 587 -10.43 -11.92 -12.10
N GLY A 588 -9.61 -11.09 -12.75
CA GLY A 588 -9.26 -9.74 -12.27
C GLY A 588 -10.46 -8.79 -12.13
N ARG A 589 -11.61 -9.12 -12.75
CA ARG A 589 -12.89 -8.39 -12.60
C ARG A 589 -13.80 -8.98 -11.52
N GLY A 590 -13.36 -10.05 -10.86
CA GLY A 590 -14.12 -10.71 -9.79
C GLY A 590 -15.10 -11.78 -10.28
N ARG A 591 -15.15 -12.07 -11.58
CA ARG A 591 -16.02 -13.12 -12.12
C ARG A 591 -15.50 -14.46 -11.64
N ARG A 592 -16.33 -15.19 -10.90
CA ARG A 592 -16.06 -16.57 -10.49
C ARG A 592 -16.53 -17.53 -11.57
N PHE A 593 -15.70 -18.49 -11.91
CA PHE A 593 -16.03 -19.56 -12.84
C PHE A 593 -15.46 -20.88 -12.35
N TRP A 594 -16.09 -21.97 -12.78
CA TRP A 594 -15.64 -23.31 -12.44
C TRP A 594 -14.97 -23.94 -13.65
N ILE A 595 -13.95 -24.74 -13.38
CA ILE A 595 -13.32 -25.63 -14.37
C ILE A 595 -13.45 -27.07 -13.86
N ASP A 596 -13.79 -27.99 -14.74
CA ASP A 596 -14.05 -29.39 -14.38
C ASP A 596 -12.90 -30.27 -14.86
N PHE A 597 -12.21 -30.94 -13.93
CA PHE A 597 -11.12 -31.86 -14.25
C PHE A 597 -11.66 -33.20 -14.76
N THR A 598 -12.66 -33.73 -14.07
CA THR A 598 -13.40 -34.93 -14.49
C THR A 598 -14.73 -35.01 -13.74
N ARG A 599 -15.76 -35.54 -14.39
CA ARG A 599 -17.04 -35.87 -13.73
C ARG A 599 -16.97 -37.13 -12.87
N HIS A 600 -15.99 -37.99 -13.12
CA HIS A 600 -15.85 -39.28 -12.46
C HIS A 600 -14.37 -39.55 -12.15
N VAL A 601 -14.03 -39.58 -10.85
CA VAL A 601 -12.78 -40.15 -10.36
C VAL A 601 -13.00 -41.64 -10.08
N ASP A 602 -13.16 -42.42 -11.14
CA ASP A 602 -13.51 -43.85 -11.15
C ASP A 602 -12.29 -44.79 -11.19
N TRP A 603 -11.09 -44.23 -11.04
CA TRP A 603 -9.84 -44.98 -10.99
C TRP A 603 -9.29 -45.07 -9.57
N VAL A 604 -8.50 -46.11 -9.32
CA VAL A 604 -7.64 -46.22 -8.15
C VAL A 604 -6.20 -45.99 -8.59
N GLY A 605 -5.45 -45.15 -7.88
CA GLY A 605 -4.07 -44.82 -8.23
C GLY A 605 -3.90 -43.44 -8.85
N TRP A 606 -2.67 -43.12 -9.26
CA TRP A 606 -2.32 -41.81 -9.81
C TRP A 606 -2.78 -41.63 -11.26
N LYS A 607 -3.44 -40.51 -11.53
CA LYS A 607 -3.75 -40.04 -12.89
C LYS A 607 -3.58 -38.53 -12.95
N TYR A 608 -2.96 -38.04 -14.01
CA TYR A 608 -2.89 -36.61 -14.27
C TYR A 608 -4.21 -36.15 -14.90
N VAL A 609 -4.78 -35.07 -14.36
CA VAL A 609 -6.00 -34.46 -14.88
C VAL A 609 -5.74 -32.99 -15.16
N GLN A 610 -6.42 -32.46 -16.18
CA GLN A 610 -6.35 -31.06 -16.56
C GLN A 610 -7.75 -30.54 -16.88
N ALA A 611 -8.00 -29.26 -16.62
CA ALA A 611 -9.24 -28.59 -16.92
C ALA A 611 -8.95 -27.28 -17.67
N ALA A 612 -9.62 -27.09 -18.81
CA ALA A 612 -9.42 -25.91 -19.64
C ALA A 612 -9.88 -24.63 -18.92
N VAL A 613 -9.11 -23.56 -19.08
CA VAL A 613 -9.46 -22.22 -18.60
C VAL A 613 -10.05 -21.43 -19.77
N PRO A 614 -11.22 -20.79 -19.61
CA PRO A 614 -11.84 -20.02 -20.69
C PRO A 614 -10.91 -18.91 -21.21
N SER A 615 -10.88 -18.70 -22.53
CA SER A 615 -9.98 -17.71 -23.15
C SER A 615 -10.40 -16.26 -22.91
N ASP A 616 -11.62 -16.01 -22.42
CA ASP A 616 -12.19 -14.68 -22.17
C ASP A 616 -11.93 -14.15 -20.75
N VAL A 617 -11.13 -14.86 -19.95
CA VAL A 617 -10.79 -14.47 -18.58
C VAL A 617 -9.79 -13.31 -18.53
N VAL A 618 -9.94 -12.49 -17.51
CA VAL A 618 -9.14 -11.27 -17.32
C VAL A 618 -8.10 -11.50 -16.22
N LEU A 619 -6.84 -11.11 -16.45
CA LEU A 619 -5.78 -11.28 -15.47
C LEU A 619 -5.76 -10.15 -14.41
N PRO A 620 -5.14 -10.38 -13.24
CA PRO A 620 -4.61 -11.66 -12.76
C PRO A 620 -5.73 -12.64 -12.37
N LEU A 621 -5.46 -13.95 -12.42
CA LEU A 621 -6.39 -14.97 -11.91
C LEU A 621 -6.06 -15.33 -10.46
N MET A 622 -7.10 -15.67 -9.70
CA MET A 622 -6.98 -16.23 -8.35
C MET A 622 -7.66 -17.60 -8.31
N LEU A 623 -6.91 -18.64 -7.96
CA LEU A 623 -7.43 -19.99 -7.75
C LEU A 623 -8.00 -20.09 -6.33
N GLU A 624 -9.30 -19.83 -6.20
CA GLU A 624 -9.98 -19.70 -4.90
C GLU A 624 -10.22 -21.04 -4.21
N THR A 625 -10.61 -22.03 -5.00
CA THR A 625 -10.86 -23.39 -4.54
C THR A 625 -10.14 -24.32 -5.50
N PRO A 626 -8.85 -24.61 -5.21
CA PRO A 626 -8.06 -25.53 -6.03
C PRO A 626 -8.69 -26.90 -6.20
N VAL A 627 -9.35 -27.40 -5.15
CA VAL A 627 -9.99 -28.72 -5.18
C VAL A 627 -11.38 -28.67 -4.56
N ARG A 628 -12.37 -29.08 -5.34
CA ARG A 628 -13.71 -29.42 -4.89
C ARG A 628 -14.04 -30.83 -5.37
N TYR A 629 -14.24 -31.74 -4.43
CA TYR A 629 -14.66 -33.11 -4.68
C TYR A 629 -16.10 -33.28 -4.22
N MET A 630 -17.01 -33.65 -5.12
CA MET A 630 -18.44 -33.55 -4.87
C MET A 630 -19.27 -34.66 -5.52
N GLU A 631 -20.39 -34.98 -4.88
CA GLU A 631 -21.37 -35.96 -5.37
C GLU A 631 -22.78 -35.34 -5.34
N THR A 632 -23.49 -35.49 -6.45
CA THR A 632 -24.86 -35.00 -6.64
C THR A 632 -25.88 -36.12 -6.60
N ASP A 633 -25.48 -37.35 -6.91
CA ASP A 633 -26.34 -38.53 -6.89
C ASP A 633 -26.41 -39.14 -5.49
N ALA A 634 -27.62 -39.19 -4.92
CA ALA A 634 -27.87 -39.77 -3.61
C ALA A 634 -27.46 -41.25 -3.53
N GLY A 635 -27.57 -42.01 -4.63
CA GLY A 635 -27.24 -43.43 -4.69
C GLY A 635 -25.74 -43.72 -4.67
N ARG A 636 -24.90 -42.70 -4.86
CA ARG A 636 -23.44 -42.86 -4.97
C ARG A 636 -22.66 -42.33 -3.76
N LYS A 637 -23.35 -41.73 -2.78
CA LYS A 637 -22.70 -41.10 -1.62
C LYS A 637 -21.98 -42.11 -0.74
N ASN A 638 -20.67 -41.94 -0.65
CA ASN A 638 -19.80 -42.78 0.16
C ASN A 638 -18.82 -41.91 0.96
N ALA A 639 -17.82 -42.56 1.57
CA ALA A 639 -16.76 -41.90 2.30
C ALA A 639 -15.42 -42.46 1.81
N GLY A 640 -14.40 -41.63 1.77
CA GLY A 640 -13.12 -42.01 1.19
C GLY A 640 -12.04 -40.94 1.35
N VAL A 641 -10.95 -41.16 0.63
CA VAL A 641 -9.75 -40.31 0.67
C VAL A 641 -9.15 -40.24 -0.73
N ILE A 642 -8.92 -39.02 -1.22
CA ILE A 642 -8.11 -38.77 -2.42
C ILE A 642 -6.82 -38.04 -2.05
N TYR A 643 -5.80 -38.16 -2.90
CA TYR A 643 -4.54 -37.42 -2.75
C TYR A 643 -4.29 -36.56 -3.99
N ILE A 644 -3.81 -35.35 -3.78
CA ILE A 644 -3.52 -34.37 -4.84
C ILE A 644 -2.04 -33.99 -4.76
N ASP A 645 -1.39 -33.91 -5.92
CA ASP A 645 0.01 -33.52 -6.02
C ASP A 645 0.28 -32.71 -7.30
N GLY A 646 1.34 -31.90 -7.30
CA GLY A 646 1.83 -31.15 -8.45
C GLY A 646 0.79 -30.25 -9.13
N LEU A 647 0.13 -29.38 -8.37
CA LEU A 647 -0.86 -28.42 -8.89
C LEU A 647 -0.16 -27.38 -9.79
N ARG A 648 -0.60 -27.24 -11.04
CA ARG A 648 0.09 -26.46 -12.08
C ARG A 648 -0.85 -25.61 -12.94
N ALA A 649 -0.35 -24.48 -13.42
CA ALA A 649 -0.91 -23.72 -14.52
C ALA A 649 -0.15 -24.07 -15.81
N ILE A 650 -0.87 -24.36 -16.90
CA ILE A 650 -0.32 -24.81 -18.17
C ILE A 650 -0.54 -23.72 -19.22
N PHE A 651 0.54 -23.30 -19.87
CA PHE A 651 0.59 -22.33 -20.97
C PHE A 651 1.05 -23.06 -22.23
N ARG A 652 0.39 -22.83 -23.37
CA ARG A 652 0.81 -23.37 -24.67
C ARG A 652 0.77 -22.28 -25.72
#